data_AF-A0A485N1L3-F1
#
_entry.id   AF-A0A485N1L3-F1
#
_cell.length_a   1.000
_cell.length_b   1.000
_cell.length_c   1.000
_cell.angle_alpha   90.00
_cell.angle_beta   90.00
_cell.angle_gamma   90.00
#
_symmetry.space_group_name_H-M   'P 1'
#
loop_
_entity.id
_entity.type
_entity.pdbx_description
1 polymer ?
#
loop_
_entity_poly.entity_id
_entity_poly.type
_entity_poly.pdbx_seq_one_letter_code
_entity_poly.pdbx_strand_id
1 'polypeptide(L)'
;GAKRPWKKQRVNMYLPGDKIGLHLRGGYVIPIQQPAVTTNASRKNPLGLIVALDEDNTAKGDFFWDDGETKNTIQNGRYILYAFSVSNNKLDMICTHSSYQEGNTLAFETIKILGLIDPVIQVTVVEDNQPMKAHYNFTYTASNQSLLIYSLKFNLGRNFTVQWSQKFSENERFTCYPDADIATREKCEERGCLWEMPTFRSQAPSCYFPRQHNPYLVSTTQYSSMGITADLQLNTASARIKLPSEPIPTLRVEVKYHKNDMLQFKIYDPQNKRYEVPVPLNIPAMPTSTYENRLYDVEIKENPFGIQIRRRSTGRVIWDSHLPGFAFNNQFIQISTRLPSEYIYGFGEVEHRAFKRDLNWHTWGMFTRDQPPGYKLNSYGFHPYYMALEDEGYAHGVLLLNSNGMDVTFQPTPALTYRIIGGILDFYMFLGPTPEVATKQYHEVIGRPVMPPYWALGFQLCRYGYRNTSEVQQVYNDMVAAQIPYDVQYTDIDYMERQLDFTIDENFRDLPEFVDKIRQEGMRYIIILDPAISGNETKPYPAFDRGQEKDVFVKWPNTNDICWAKVWPDLPNVTIDENLTEDEAVNVSRAHVAFPDFFRNSTAEWWAKEIIDFYNNQMKFDGLWIDMNEPSSFVHGTVTNQCRNKELNYPPYVPEITKRTNGLHFRTMCMETEQILSDGSSVLHYDVHNLYGWSQMKPTYDALQKTTGKRGIVISRSTYPTGGQWGGHWLGDNYAQWDNLDKSIIGMMEFSLFGISYTGADICGFFNNSEYELCARWMQLGAFYPYSRNHNIAFTRRQDPASWNETFSEMSKNILNIRYTLLPYFYTQMHEIHAHGGTVIRPLLHE
;
A
#
# COMPACT_ATOMS: atom_id res chain seq x y z
N GLY A 1 0.50 22.25 21.94
CA GLY A 1 1.67 23.13 22.07
C GLY A 1 2.21 23.63 20.74
N ALA A 2 1.73 23.09 19.60
CA ALA A 2 2.16 23.55 18.29
C ALA A 2 1.81 25.03 18.05
N LYS A 3 2.74 25.75 17.40
CA LYS A 3 2.57 27.17 17.05
C LYS A 3 1.41 27.32 16.05
N ARG A 4 0.58 28.36 16.24
CA ARG A 4 -0.47 28.75 15.29
C ARG A 4 -0.14 30.16 14.77
N PRO A 5 -0.05 30.39 13.44
CA PRO A 5 0.43 31.66 12.87
C PRO A 5 -0.68 32.71 12.72
N TRP A 6 -1.76 32.63 13.51
CA TRP A 6 -2.92 33.50 13.33
C TRP A 6 -2.66 34.90 13.87
N LYS A 7 -2.64 35.91 13.00
CA LYS A 7 -2.50 37.33 13.38
C LYS A 7 -3.59 38.16 12.70
N LYS A 8 -4.25 39.03 13.46
CA LYS A 8 -5.25 40.01 12.98
C LYS A 8 -6.38 39.41 12.12
N GLN A 9 -6.75 38.16 12.37
CA GLN A 9 -7.81 37.47 11.65
C GLN A 9 -8.83 36.86 12.62
N ARG A 10 -10.09 36.78 12.19
CA ARG A 10 -11.16 36.09 12.94
C ARG A 10 -11.08 34.60 12.62
N VAL A 11 -10.98 33.77 13.65
CA VAL A 11 -10.89 32.31 13.51
C VAL A 11 -12.03 31.64 14.25
N ASN A 12 -12.60 30.59 13.66
CA ASN A 12 -13.53 29.69 14.35
C ASN A 12 -12.72 28.51 14.90
N MET A 13 -12.82 28.25 16.19
CA MET A 13 -12.10 27.16 16.85
C MET A 13 -13.07 26.13 17.39
N TYR A 14 -12.80 24.86 17.10
CA TYR A 14 -13.55 23.76 17.69
C TYR A 14 -13.15 23.58 19.16
N LEU A 15 -14.15 23.59 20.05
CA LEU A 15 -13.99 23.36 21.49
C LEU A 15 -14.89 22.18 21.89
N PRO A 16 -14.33 21.05 22.31
CA PRO A 16 -15.11 19.93 22.84
C PRO A 16 -15.97 20.37 24.01
N GLY A 17 -17.21 19.85 24.11
CA GLY A 17 -18.15 20.22 25.17
C GLY A 17 -17.70 19.89 26.59
N ASP A 18 -16.71 19.00 26.74
CA ASP A 18 -16.12 18.58 28.02
C ASP A 18 -14.79 19.29 28.35
N LYS A 19 -14.34 20.25 27.54
CA LYS A 19 -13.05 20.95 27.71
C LYS A 19 -13.20 22.47 27.74
N ILE A 20 -12.31 23.13 28.48
CA ILE A 20 -12.22 24.60 28.51
C ILE A 20 -11.18 25.05 27.47
N GLY A 21 -11.59 25.96 26.58
CA GLY A 21 -10.75 26.57 25.55
C GLY A 21 -9.79 27.63 26.08
N LEU A 22 -8.77 27.23 26.84
CA LEU A 22 -7.72 28.14 27.30
C LEU A 22 -6.61 28.26 26.25
N HIS A 23 -6.38 29.48 25.75
CA HIS A 23 -5.37 29.77 24.73
C HIS A 23 -4.24 30.62 25.30
N LEU A 24 -3.01 30.26 24.95
CA LEU A 24 -1.80 31.00 25.32
C LEU A 24 -1.26 31.71 24.09
N ARG A 25 -0.95 33.00 24.23
CA ARG A 25 -0.28 33.77 23.18
C ARG A 25 1.21 33.42 23.16
N GLY A 26 1.75 33.12 21.99
CA GLY A 26 3.20 32.94 21.82
C GLY A 26 3.97 34.23 22.14
N GLY A 27 5.20 34.08 22.63
CA GLY A 27 6.05 35.17 23.09
C GLY A 27 6.00 35.45 24.59
N TYR A 28 5.30 34.60 25.37
CA TYR A 28 5.07 34.84 26.80
C TYR A 28 5.56 33.69 27.70
N VAL A 29 6.17 34.06 28.83
CA VAL A 29 6.48 33.17 29.95
C VAL A 29 5.45 33.40 31.05
N ILE A 30 4.72 32.34 31.43
CA ILE A 30 3.58 32.42 32.32
C ILE A 30 3.87 31.59 33.58
N PRO A 31 4.01 32.24 34.75
CA PRO A 31 4.10 31.55 36.03
C PRO A 31 2.79 30.84 36.37
N ILE A 32 2.89 29.63 36.92
CA ILE A 32 1.78 28.82 37.38
C ILE A 32 2.08 28.30 38.79
N GLN A 33 1.03 27.93 39.52
CA GLN A 33 1.14 27.33 40.85
C GLN A 33 0.25 26.09 40.91
N GLN A 34 0.71 25.04 41.60
CA GLN A 34 -0.12 23.87 41.82
C GLN A 34 -1.33 24.23 42.72
N PRO A 35 -2.57 23.98 42.26
CA PRO A 35 -3.76 24.44 42.96
C PRO A 35 -4.07 23.62 44.22
N ALA A 36 -4.74 24.25 45.18
CA ALA A 36 -5.38 23.63 46.34
C ALA A 36 -6.78 24.25 46.57
N VAL A 37 -7.50 23.77 47.58
CA VAL A 37 -8.89 24.19 47.87
C VAL A 37 -9.01 25.69 48.21
N THR A 38 -7.95 26.31 48.73
CA THR A 38 -7.90 27.76 49.03
C THR A 38 -6.63 28.39 48.49
N THR A 39 -6.64 29.72 48.33
CA THR A 39 -5.43 30.48 47.96
C THR A 39 -4.34 30.37 49.02
N ASN A 40 -4.69 30.37 50.32
CA ASN A 40 -3.73 30.16 51.41
C ASN A 40 -3.04 28.79 51.33
N ALA A 41 -3.79 27.72 51.03
CA ALA A 41 -3.20 26.40 50.83
C ALA A 41 -2.38 26.34 49.52
N SER A 42 -2.88 26.92 48.43
CA SER A 42 -2.21 26.93 47.12
C SER A 42 -0.87 27.64 47.18
N ARG A 43 -0.79 28.74 47.94
CA ARG A 43 0.44 29.55 48.10
C ARG A 43 1.60 28.79 48.74
N LYS A 44 1.35 27.65 49.38
CA LYS A 44 2.37 26.75 49.95
C LYS A 44 2.84 25.68 48.97
N ASN A 45 2.17 25.54 47.83
CA ASN A 45 2.50 24.53 46.84
C ASN A 45 3.58 25.02 45.86
N PRO A 46 4.30 24.09 45.21
CA PRO A 46 5.29 24.39 44.19
C PRO A 46 4.80 25.26 43.04
N LEU A 47 5.74 26.02 42.48
CA LEU A 47 5.53 26.86 41.30
C LEU A 47 5.99 26.12 40.04
N GLY A 48 5.52 26.60 38.88
CA GLY A 48 6.02 26.20 37.58
C GLY A 48 5.98 27.34 36.58
N LEU A 49 6.53 27.10 35.39
CA LEU A 49 6.48 28.03 34.26
C LEU A 49 5.89 27.35 33.03
N ILE A 50 5.05 28.06 32.29
CA ILE A 50 4.69 27.72 30.92
C ILE A 50 5.35 28.75 30.00
N VAL A 51 6.29 28.30 29.17
CA VAL A 51 6.97 29.11 28.16
C VAL A 51 6.31 28.85 26.81
N ALA A 52 5.56 29.82 26.30
CA ALA A 52 4.96 29.75 24.97
C ALA A 52 5.83 30.52 23.97
N LEU A 53 6.62 29.81 23.15
CA LEU A 53 7.51 30.43 22.19
C LEU A 53 6.74 31.08 21.03
N ASP A 54 7.19 32.25 20.57
CA ASP A 54 6.72 32.88 19.34
C ASP A 54 7.41 32.30 18.08
N GLU A 55 7.16 32.90 16.92
CA GLU A 55 7.74 32.49 15.63
C GLU A 55 9.28 32.55 15.62
N ASP A 56 9.87 33.49 16.36
CA ASP A 56 11.32 33.70 16.48
C ASP A 56 11.97 32.86 17.58
N ASN A 57 11.20 31.93 18.20
CA ASN A 57 11.62 31.12 19.34
C ASN A 57 12.00 31.96 20.58
N THR A 58 11.32 33.08 20.78
CA THR A 58 11.50 33.95 21.94
C THR A 58 10.26 33.97 22.84
N ALA A 59 10.46 34.33 24.09
CA ALA A 59 9.40 34.58 25.05
C ALA A 59 9.88 35.49 26.19
N LYS A 60 8.98 36.29 26.77
CA LYS A 60 9.27 37.13 27.94
C LYS A 60 8.13 37.08 28.94
N GLY A 61 8.41 37.36 30.21
CA GLY A 61 7.39 37.48 31.23
C GLY A 61 8.00 37.87 32.56
N ASP A 62 7.16 38.15 33.55
CA ASP A 62 7.58 38.58 34.87
C ASP A 62 6.85 37.78 35.95
N PHE A 63 7.43 37.68 37.14
CA PHE A 63 6.80 37.04 38.29
C PHE A 63 7.01 37.86 39.56
N PHE A 64 5.91 38.22 40.20
CA PHE A 64 5.88 38.96 41.46
C PHE A 64 5.38 38.05 42.59
N TRP A 65 6.00 38.14 43.76
CA TRP A 65 5.60 37.39 44.95
C TRP A 65 5.87 38.16 46.25
N ASP A 66 4.85 38.37 47.07
CA ASP A 66 4.94 38.92 48.43
C ASP A 66 4.16 38.02 49.42
N ASP A 67 3.88 38.51 50.63
CA ASP A 67 3.08 37.76 51.60
C ASP A 67 1.58 37.68 51.22
N GLY A 68 1.08 38.63 50.42
CA GLY A 68 -0.30 38.70 49.94
C GLY A 68 -1.27 39.34 50.93
N GLU A 69 -0.80 39.84 52.07
CA GLU A 69 -1.64 40.38 53.16
C GLU A 69 -1.19 41.78 53.62
N THR A 70 0.13 42.02 53.69
CA THR A 70 0.66 43.27 54.24
C THR A 70 0.43 44.44 53.28
N LYS A 71 0.01 45.59 53.83
CA LYS A 71 -0.15 46.82 53.03
C LYS A 71 1.21 47.37 52.60
N ASN A 72 1.26 47.92 51.40
CA ASN A 72 2.41 48.65 50.84
C ASN A 72 3.70 47.80 50.72
N THR A 73 3.60 46.50 50.47
CA THR A 73 4.76 45.60 50.26
C THR A 73 5.68 46.08 49.15
N ILE A 74 5.13 46.63 48.07
CA ILE A 74 5.91 47.17 46.94
C ILE A 74 6.69 48.43 47.36
N GLN A 75 6.04 49.42 47.97
CA GLN A 75 6.67 50.67 48.39
C GLN A 75 7.71 50.44 49.49
N ASN A 76 7.46 49.48 50.37
CA ASN A 76 8.37 49.10 51.45
C ASN A 76 9.44 48.10 50.98
N GLY A 77 9.44 47.72 49.70
CA GLY A 77 10.41 46.78 49.14
C GLY A 77 10.41 45.44 49.86
N ARG A 78 9.26 44.84 50.19
CA ARG A 78 9.11 43.50 50.81
C ARG A 78 8.45 42.52 49.84
N TYR A 79 9.17 42.14 48.78
CA TYR A 79 8.68 41.22 47.73
C TYR A 79 9.85 40.57 46.98
N ILE A 80 9.51 39.58 46.15
CA ILE A 80 10.39 38.93 45.17
C ILE A 80 9.86 39.27 43.78
N LEU A 81 10.76 39.66 42.87
CA LEU A 81 10.41 39.96 41.48
C LEU A 81 11.42 39.32 40.52
N TYR A 82 10.91 38.56 39.57
CA TYR A 82 11.66 37.94 38.49
C TYR A 82 11.31 38.56 37.15
N ALA A 83 12.33 38.71 36.30
CA ALA A 83 12.18 38.91 34.88
C ALA A 83 12.64 37.64 34.15
N PHE A 84 11.80 37.13 33.26
CA PHE A 84 12.08 35.96 32.42
C PHE A 84 12.34 36.39 30.99
N SER A 85 13.34 35.78 30.37
CA SER A 85 13.60 35.95 28.94
C SER A 85 14.05 34.66 28.30
N VAL A 86 13.58 34.41 27.08
CA VAL A 86 13.92 33.23 26.29
C VAL A 86 14.46 33.66 24.94
N SER A 87 15.64 33.17 24.60
CA SER A 87 16.25 33.30 23.27
C SER A 87 17.31 32.21 23.09
N ASN A 88 17.62 31.82 21.84
CA ASN A 88 18.69 30.86 21.53
C ASN A 88 18.64 29.55 22.36
N ASN A 89 17.44 28.98 22.53
CA ASN A 89 17.19 27.78 23.34
C ASN A 89 17.65 27.90 24.82
N LYS A 90 17.60 29.12 25.36
CA LYS A 90 18.00 29.46 26.72
C LYS A 90 16.90 30.29 27.37
N LEU A 91 16.45 29.87 28.55
CA LEU A 91 15.57 30.61 29.46
C LEU A 91 16.43 31.18 30.60
N ASP A 92 16.45 32.50 30.72
CA ASP A 92 17.03 33.21 31.84
C ASP A 92 15.93 33.65 32.82
N MET A 93 16.11 33.33 34.09
CA MET A 93 15.24 33.67 35.21
C MET A 93 16.04 34.59 36.15
N ILE A 94 15.88 35.90 35.96
CA ILE A 94 16.67 36.91 36.67
C ILE A 94 15.85 37.46 37.81
N CYS A 95 16.30 37.23 39.04
CA CYS A 95 15.73 37.83 40.24
C CYS A 95 16.17 39.29 40.33
N THR A 96 15.26 40.20 39.99
CA THR A 96 15.52 41.65 39.98
C THR A 96 15.35 42.29 41.36
N HIS A 97 14.60 41.64 42.25
CA HIS A 97 14.39 42.08 43.62
C HIS A 97 14.11 40.86 44.52
N SER A 98 14.75 40.77 45.69
CA SER A 98 14.58 39.65 46.62
C SER A 98 14.80 40.06 48.08
N SER A 99 13.78 40.65 48.68
CA SER A 99 13.83 41.12 50.08
C SER A 99 12.86 40.37 51.00
N TYR A 100 11.96 39.56 50.45
CA TYR A 100 11.00 38.75 51.19
C TYR A 100 11.56 37.32 51.43
N GLN A 101 12.34 37.16 52.50
CA GLN A 101 13.11 35.93 52.77
C GLN A 101 12.25 34.67 52.99
N GLU A 102 11.06 34.82 53.59
CA GLU A 102 10.14 33.70 53.83
C GLU A 102 9.67 33.05 52.52
N GLY A 103 9.57 33.84 51.45
CA GLY A 103 9.24 33.38 50.10
C GLY A 103 10.30 32.48 49.46
N ASN A 104 11.55 32.51 49.94
CA ASN A 104 12.65 31.70 49.39
C ASN A 104 12.51 30.20 49.68
N THR A 105 11.53 29.81 50.49
CA THR A 105 11.17 28.41 50.75
C THR A 105 10.37 27.79 49.59
N LEU A 106 9.73 28.61 48.74
CA LEU A 106 9.06 28.15 47.53
C LEU A 106 10.07 27.95 46.40
N ALA A 107 9.76 27.01 45.51
CA ALA A 107 10.60 26.71 44.35
C ALA A 107 9.78 26.58 43.07
N PHE A 108 10.39 26.92 41.94
CA PHE A 108 9.94 26.43 40.64
C PHE A 108 10.39 24.98 40.48
N GLU A 109 9.42 24.06 40.39
CA GLU A 109 9.68 22.62 40.24
C GLU A 109 9.46 22.12 38.82
N THR A 110 8.69 22.84 38.01
CA THR A 110 8.36 22.46 36.64
C THR A 110 8.51 23.61 35.65
N ILE A 111 9.02 23.32 34.46
CA ILE A 111 9.07 24.26 33.33
C ILE A 111 8.56 23.51 32.10
N LYS A 112 7.49 24.01 31.50
CA LYS A 112 6.91 23.47 30.26
C LYS A 112 7.14 24.44 29.12
N ILE A 113 7.92 24.03 28.12
CA ILE A 113 8.21 24.83 26.92
C ILE A 113 7.36 24.31 25.76
N LEU A 114 6.64 25.22 25.10
CA LEU A 114 5.75 24.94 23.97
C LEU A 114 6.34 25.52 22.68
N GLY A 115 6.17 24.82 21.57
CA GLY A 115 6.62 25.26 20.25
C GLY A 115 8.04 24.82 19.89
N LEU A 116 8.60 23.82 20.58
CA LEU A 116 9.89 23.21 20.25
C LEU A 116 9.73 22.16 19.17
N ILE A 117 10.36 22.40 18.04
CA ILE A 117 10.16 21.65 16.79
C ILE A 117 11.05 20.40 16.79
N ASP A 118 12.29 20.50 17.23
CA ASP A 118 13.25 19.39 17.23
C ASP A 118 13.30 18.66 18.59
N PRO A 119 13.62 17.37 18.61
CA PRO A 119 13.83 16.63 19.85
C PRO A 119 14.91 17.28 20.71
N VAL A 120 14.58 17.49 21.97
CA VAL A 120 15.52 17.99 22.97
C VAL A 120 16.37 16.83 23.45
N ILE A 121 17.69 16.90 23.24
CA ILE A 121 18.63 15.82 23.59
C ILE A 121 19.33 16.06 24.92
N GLN A 122 19.38 17.32 25.37
CA GLN A 122 20.03 17.69 26.60
C GLN A 122 19.34 18.91 27.21
N VAL A 123 19.19 18.88 28.53
CA VAL A 123 18.83 20.04 29.33
C VAL A 123 19.96 20.30 30.31
N THR A 124 20.33 21.56 30.45
CA THR A 124 21.32 22.03 31.40
C THR A 124 20.75 23.17 32.22
N VAL A 125 21.14 23.21 33.48
CA VAL A 125 20.65 24.19 34.45
C VAL A 125 21.84 24.87 35.15
N VAL A 126 21.67 26.13 35.47
CA VAL A 126 22.61 26.95 36.23
C VAL A 126 21.85 27.65 37.35
N GLU A 127 22.49 27.74 38.50
CA GLU A 127 22.09 28.56 39.64
C GLU A 127 23.24 29.54 39.92
N ASP A 128 22.97 30.84 40.05
CA ASP A 128 23.91 31.87 40.54
C ASP A 128 25.38 31.75 40.08
N ASN A 129 25.67 32.01 38.81
CA ASN A 129 27.02 31.99 38.22
C ASN A 129 27.83 30.68 38.43
N GLN A 130 27.20 29.60 38.91
CA GLN A 130 27.82 28.30 39.04
C GLN A 130 28.00 27.65 37.65
N PRO A 131 28.88 26.63 37.52
CA PRO A 131 29.00 25.88 36.28
C PRO A 131 27.68 25.22 35.87
N MET A 132 27.40 25.19 34.57
CA MET A 132 26.25 24.50 33.99
C MET A 132 26.27 23.02 34.36
N LYS A 133 25.15 22.50 34.88
CA LYS A 133 24.98 21.09 35.22
C LYS A 133 23.93 20.46 34.31
N ALA A 134 24.19 19.24 33.85
CA ALA A 134 23.18 18.46 33.14
C ALA A 134 22.00 18.15 34.08
N HIS A 135 20.78 18.29 33.57
CA HIS A 135 19.55 17.93 34.25
C HIS A 135 18.85 16.81 33.48
N TYR A 136 18.58 15.69 34.16
CA TYR A 136 18.12 14.46 33.51
C TYR A 136 16.61 14.25 33.58
N ASN A 137 15.88 15.03 34.40
CA ASN A 137 14.43 14.88 34.57
C ASN A 137 13.67 15.78 33.59
N PHE A 138 13.56 15.33 32.33
CA PHE A 138 12.76 15.99 31.31
C PHE A 138 12.14 14.99 30.32
N THR A 139 11.04 15.39 29.67
CA THR A 139 10.39 14.64 28.59
C THR A 139 10.06 15.56 27.42
N TYR A 140 10.34 15.13 26.19
CA TYR A 140 9.93 15.82 24.97
C TYR A 140 8.80 15.04 24.28
N THR A 141 7.74 15.74 23.87
CA THR A 141 6.59 15.16 23.17
C THR A 141 6.47 15.78 21.78
N ALA A 142 6.88 15.04 20.74
CA ALA A 142 6.89 15.50 19.35
C ALA A 142 5.50 15.90 18.83
N SER A 143 4.47 15.09 19.12
CA SER A 143 3.08 15.34 18.69
C SER A 143 2.50 16.66 19.22
N ASN A 144 3.00 17.13 20.36
CA ASN A 144 2.56 18.37 21.01
C ASN A 144 3.57 19.52 20.87
N GLN A 145 4.75 19.25 20.30
CA GLN A 145 5.90 20.17 20.23
C GLN A 145 6.23 20.79 21.58
N SER A 146 6.31 19.95 22.63
CA SER A 146 6.48 20.44 24.00
C SER A 146 7.55 19.68 24.77
N LEU A 147 8.38 20.42 25.51
CA LEU A 147 9.32 19.93 26.52
C LEU A 147 8.74 20.16 27.91
N LEU A 148 8.74 19.13 28.76
CA LEU A 148 8.45 19.25 30.18
C LEU A 148 9.72 18.94 30.97
N ILE A 149 10.21 19.90 31.74
CA ILE A 149 11.29 19.75 32.70
C ILE A 149 10.66 19.70 34.09
N TYR A 150 11.05 18.72 34.91
CA TYR A 150 10.44 18.50 36.22
C TYR A 150 11.49 18.15 37.28
N SER A 151 11.06 18.12 38.55
CA SER A 151 11.92 17.91 39.71
C SER A 151 13.04 18.95 39.83
N LEU A 152 12.76 20.20 39.42
CA LEU A 152 13.65 21.34 39.65
C LEU A 152 13.59 21.75 41.12
N LYS A 153 14.66 22.38 41.62
CA LYS A 153 14.73 22.93 42.99
C LYS A 153 15.15 24.39 42.96
N PHE A 154 14.49 25.16 42.11
CA PHE A 154 14.81 26.57 41.90
C PHE A 154 14.11 27.43 42.94
N ASN A 155 14.68 27.46 44.14
CA ASN A 155 14.17 28.27 45.25
C ASN A 155 14.16 29.76 44.88
N LEU A 156 13.10 30.46 45.27
CA LEU A 156 12.98 31.88 44.98
C LEU A 156 14.12 32.70 45.62
N GLY A 157 14.43 33.85 45.01
CA GLY A 157 15.45 34.80 45.46
C GLY A 157 16.81 34.66 44.78
N ARG A 158 16.99 33.67 43.89
CA ARG A 158 18.25 33.40 43.15
C ARG A 158 18.06 33.49 41.64
N ASN A 159 19.16 33.61 40.90
CA ASN A 159 19.16 33.61 39.44
C ASN A 159 19.31 32.19 38.90
N PHE A 160 18.50 31.86 37.90
CA PHE A 160 18.58 30.56 37.23
C PHE A 160 18.65 30.71 35.72
N THR A 161 19.37 29.80 35.08
CA THR A 161 19.34 29.65 33.63
C THR A 161 19.03 28.20 33.29
N VAL A 162 18.16 27.99 32.31
CA VAL A 162 17.87 26.69 31.72
C VAL A 162 18.20 26.75 30.24
N GLN A 163 19.08 25.88 29.78
CA GLN A 163 19.44 25.78 28.36
C GLN A 163 19.17 24.37 27.85
N TRP A 164 18.62 24.27 26.65
CA TRP A 164 18.36 23.00 25.98
C TRP A 164 19.04 22.94 24.61
N SER A 165 19.39 21.74 24.17
CA SER A 165 19.90 21.51 22.82
C SER A 165 18.94 20.63 22.02
N GLN A 166 18.84 20.93 20.73
CA GLN A 166 17.96 20.29 19.77
C GLN A 166 18.82 19.64 18.68
N LYS A 167 18.45 18.44 18.21
CA LYS A 167 19.11 17.79 17.07
C LYS A 167 18.07 17.36 16.05
N PHE A 168 18.20 17.82 14.81
CA PHE A 168 17.43 17.29 13.70
C PHE A 168 17.83 15.84 13.46
N SER A 169 16.86 14.93 13.55
CA SER A 169 17.12 13.51 13.40
C SER A 169 17.30 13.15 11.93
N GLU A 170 18.33 12.36 11.61
CA GLU A 170 18.50 11.81 10.25
C GLU A 170 17.28 10.97 9.84
N ASN A 171 16.60 10.35 10.81
CA ASN A 171 15.37 9.59 10.57
C ASN A 171 14.22 10.48 10.08
N GLU A 172 14.26 11.80 10.29
CA GLU A 172 13.26 12.76 9.79
C GLU A 172 13.64 13.36 8.42
N ARG A 173 14.67 12.84 7.73
CA ARG A 173 15.07 13.29 6.39
C ARG A 173 14.19 12.67 5.29
N PHE A 174 13.17 13.38 4.83
CA PHE A 174 12.40 12.96 3.67
C PHE A 174 13.19 13.23 2.39
N THR A 175 13.44 12.19 1.58
CA THR A 175 14.26 12.32 0.36
C THR A 175 13.66 13.33 -0.60
N CYS A 176 14.48 14.27 -1.07
CA CYS A 176 14.08 15.22 -2.11
C CYS A 176 14.47 14.73 -3.53
N TYR A 177 15.30 13.70 -3.62
CA TYR A 177 15.84 13.20 -4.90
C TYR A 177 15.59 11.69 -5.03
N PRO A 178 14.34 11.26 -5.29
CA PRO A 178 13.98 9.85 -5.49
C PRO A 178 14.22 9.32 -6.92
N ASP A 179 14.83 10.13 -7.77
CA ASP A 179 15.02 9.91 -9.20
C ASP A 179 15.92 8.70 -9.49
N ALA A 180 15.98 8.29 -10.75
CA ALA A 180 16.70 7.07 -11.15
C ALA A 180 18.22 7.24 -11.12
N ASP A 181 18.70 8.47 -11.26
CA ASP A 181 20.11 8.79 -11.22
C ASP A 181 20.59 9.12 -9.80
N ILE A 182 21.90 9.02 -9.62
CA ILE A 182 22.51 9.22 -8.30
C ILE A 182 22.41 10.69 -7.91
N ALA A 183 21.85 10.94 -6.73
CA ALA A 183 21.82 12.26 -6.12
C ALA A 183 23.27 12.75 -5.84
N THR A 184 23.62 13.91 -6.38
CA THR A 184 24.86 14.63 -6.05
C THR A 184 24.53 15.90 -5.27
N ARG A 185 25.54 16.48 -4.62
CA ARG A 185 25.37 17.74 -3.90
C ARG A 185 24.87 18.85 -4.83
N GLU A 186 25.48 18.98 -6.00
CA GLU A 186 25.15 20.01 -6.98
C GLU A 186 23.70 19.89 -7.44
N LYS A 187 23.27 18.67 -7.82
CA LYS A 187 21.89 18.40 -8.26
C LYS A 187 20.87 18.65 -7.15
N CYS A 188 21.22 18.28 -5.91
CA CYS A 188 20.35 18.50 -4.75
C CYS A 188 20.15 20.00 -4.46
N GLU A 189 21.25 20.76 -4.45
CA GLU A 189 21.24 22.21 -4.20
C GLU A 189 20.57 22.96 -5.37
N GLU A 190 20.80 22.54 -6.62
CA GLU A 190 20.12 23.08 -7.82
C GLU A 190 18.60 22.86 -7.75
N ARG A 191 18.18 21.71 -7.20
CA ARG A 191 16.77 21.41 -6.93
C ARG A 191 16.19 22.25 -5.80
N GLY A 192 17.00 22.99 -5.03
CA GLY A 192 16.57 23.79 -3.89
C GLY A 192 16.45 23.01 -2.57
N CYS A 193 17.06 21.83 -2.49
CA CYS A 193 17.03 20.94 -1.33
C CYS A 193 18.29 21.03 -0.47
N LEU A 194 18.26 20.35 0.68
CA LEU A 194 19.37 20.33 1.63
C LEU A 194 20.23 19.09 1.38
N TRP A 195 21.55 19.28 1.40
CA TRP A 195 22.53 18.21 1.27
C TRP A 195 23.33 18.04 2.57
N GLU A 196 23.31 16.84 3.14
CA GLU A 196 24.16 16.46 4.26
C GLU A 196 24.41 14.95 4.24
N MET A 197 25.68 14.52 4.32
CA MET A 197 25.99 13.10 4.34
C MET A 197 25.44 12.43 5.61
N PRO A 198 24.83 11.24 5.50
CA PRO A 198 24.35 10.51 6.66
C PRO A 198 25.52 10.00 7.52
N THR A 199 25.25 9.73 8.79
CA THR A 199 26.21 9.08 9.69
C THR A 199 26.65 7.70 9.18
N PHE A 200 27.83 7.24 9.59
CA PHE A 200 28.39 5.95 9.17
C PHE A 200 27.40 4.79 9.41
N ARG A 201 27.05 4.03 8.36
CA ARG A 201 26.05 2.94 8.29
C ARG A 201 24.57 3.36 8.28
N SER A 202 24.25 4.65 8.38
CA SER A 202 22.89 5.15 8.19
C SER A 202 22.50 5.08 6.71
N GLN A 203 21.27 4.65 6.42
CA GLN A 203 20.70 4.63 5.06
C GLN A 203 19.85 5.89 4.78
N ALA A 204 19.92 6.90 5.65
CA ALA A 204 19.18 8.15 5.46
C ALA A 204 19.64 8.88 4.19
N PRO A 205 18.73 9.56 3.47
CA PRO A 205 19.07 10.22 2.21
C PRO A 205 19.99 11.42 2.46
N SER A 206 21.01 11.56 1.60
CA SER A 206 21.90 12.73 1.60
C SER A 206 21.20 14.00 1.11
N CYS A 207 20.28 13.86 0.14
CA CYS A 207 19.46 14.96 -0.37
C CYS A 207 18.04 14.90 0.19
N TYR A 208 17.65 15.89 0.99
CA TYR A 208 16.38 15.88 1.70
C TYR A 208 15.68 17.23 1.69
N PHE A 209 14.36 17.21 1.90
CA PHE A 209 13.55 18.42 1.96
C PHE A 209 13.84 19.22 3.23
N PRO A 210 13.83 20.57 3.16
CA PRO A 210 13.69 21.40 4.35
C PRO A 210 12.42 21.04 5.12
N ARG A 211 12.49 20.98 6.47
CA ARG A 211 11.39 20.50 7.32
C ARG A 211 10.05 21.24 7.14
N GLN A 212 10.11 22.53 6.84
CA GLN A 212 8.92 23.37 6.64
C GLN A 212 8.47 23.42 5.18
N HIS A 213 9.13 22.69 4.27
CA HIS A 213 8.83 22.74 2.85
C HIS A 213 7.46 22.14 2.54
N ASN A 214 6.53 23.01 2.16
CA ASN A 214 5.30 22.63 1.51
C ASN A 214 4.97 23.70 0.45
N PRO A 215 4.78 23.31 -0.83
CA PRO A 215 4.50 24.27 -1.87
C PRO A 215 3.04 24.74 -1.86
N TYR A 216 2.15 24.13 -1.06
CA TYR A 216 0.74 24.48 -0.99
C TYR A 216 0.37 25.14 0.35
N LEU A 217 -0.42 26.21 0.27
CA LEU A 217 -1.03 26.88 1.40
C LEU A 217 -2.52 26.54 1.48
N VAL A 218 -3.02 26.32 2.70
CA VAL A 218 -4.45 26.20 2.94
C VAL A 218 -5.08 27.59 2.83
N SER A 219 -5.97 27.76 1.86
CA SER A 219 -6.65 29.04 1.61
C SER A 219 -7.95 29.17 2.41
N THR A 220 -8.77 28.11 2.42
CA THR A 220 -10.02 28.04 3.20
C THR A 220 -10.22 26.63 3.73
N THR A 221 -10.80 26.52 4.92
CA THR A 221 -11.24 25.23 5.50
C THR A 221 -12.68 25.37 6.00
N GLN A 222 -13.53 24.42 5.63
CA GLN A 222 -14.92 24.35 6.03
C GLN A 222 -15.18 23.00 6.72
N TYR A 223 -15.72 23.06 7.94
CA TYR A 223 -16.09 21.88 8.72
C TYR A 223 -17.61 21.71 8.70
N SER A 224 -18.06 20.46 8.54
CA SER A 224 -19.47 20.09 8.62
C SER A 224 -19.63 18.81 9.45
N SER A 225 -20.88 18.42 9.73
CA SER A 225 -21.17 17.13 10.37
C SER A 225 -20.78 15.93 9.50
N MET A 226 -20.73 16.10 8.17
CA MET A 226 -20.47 15.03 7.20
C MET A 226 -19.00 14.92 6.77
N GLY A 227 -18.17 15.92 7.08
CA GLY A 227 -16.82 15.98 6.55
C GLY A 227 -16.15 17.35 6.62
N ILE A 228 -15.03 17.46 5.91
CA ILE A 228 -14.22 18.69 5.80
C ILE A 228 -13.97 18.98 4.32
N THR A 229 -14.04 20.24 3.93
CA THR A 229 -13.54 20.70 2.63
C THR A 229 -12.47 21.75 2.87
N ALA A 230 -11.32 21.61 2.23
CA ALA A 230 -10.27 22.63 2.24
C ALA A 230 -9.74 22.87 0.83
N ASP A 231 -9.46 24.14 0.50
CA ASP A 231 -8.89 24.52 -0.79
C ASP A 231 -7.42 24.88 -0.61
N LEU A 232 -6.56 24.30 -1.44
CA LEU A 232 -5.12 24.53 -1.43
C LEU A 232 -4.73 25.38 -2.64
N GLN A 233 -3.83 26.34 -2.41
CA GLN A 233 -3.24 27.15 -3.48
C GLN A 233 -1.73 26.96 -3.50
N LEU A 234 -1.19 26.78 -4.69
CA LEU A 234 0.24 26.73 -4.92
C LEU A 234 0.86 28.10 -4.56
N ASN A 235 1.81 28.10 -3.65
CA ASN A 235 2.60 29.26 -3.30
C ASN A 235 3.92 29.24 -4.06
N THR A 236 4.00 30.05 -5.12
CA THR A 236 5.20 30.17 -5.97
C THR A 236 6.45 30.61 -5.20
N ALA A 237 6.30 31.28 -4.06
CA ALA A 237 7.43 31.68 -3.22
C ALA A 237 8.04 30.50 -2.42
N SER A 238 7.25 29.47 -2.09
CA SER A 238 7.71 28.25 -1.41
C SER A 238 7.92 27.06 -2.36
N ALA A 239 7.33 27.09 -3.56
CA ALA A 239 7.57 26.14 -4.66
C ALA A 239 8.93 26.37 -5.37
N ARG A 240 9.97 26.72 -4.59
CA ARG A 240 11.35 26.88 -5.10
C ARG A 240 11.98 25.54 -5.44
N ILE A 241 11.47 24.46 -4.85
CA ILE A 241 11.98 23.12 -5.05
C ILE A 241 11.37 22.55 -6.34
N LYS A 242 12.23 22.29 -7.32
CA LYS A 242 11.80 21.76 -8.63
C LYS A 242 11.58 20.26 -8.50
N LEU A 243 10.36 19.79 -8.74
CA LEU A 243 10.01 18.37 -8.76
C LEU A 243 9.59 17.97 -10.18
N PRO A 244 9.64 16.69 -10.56
CA PRO A 244 9.24 16.24 -11.89
C PRO A 244 7.82 16.66 -12.27
N SER A 245 7.58 16.95 -13.55
CA SER A 245 6.29 17.40 -14.09
C SER A 245 5.82 18.77 -13.55
N GLU A 246 4.75 19.32 -14.14
CA GLU A 246 4.24 20.65 -13.81
C GLU A 246 3.24 20.62 -12.64
N PRO A 247 3.35 21.54 -11.65
CA PRO A 247 2.48 21.58 -10.49
C PRO A 247 1.06 22.07 -10.84
N ILE A 248 0.05 21.52 -10.17
CA ILE A 248 -1.34 21.93 -10.34
C ILE A 248 -1.65 23.14 -9.45
N PRO A 249 -2.04 24.32 -9.97
CA PRO A 249 -2.11 25.55 -9.18
C PRO A 249 -3.11 25.53 -8.01
N THR A 250 -4.23 24.83 -8.18
CA THR A 250 -5.31 24.77 -7.19
C THR A 250 -5.71 23.34 -6.95
N LEU A 251 -5.83 22.94 -5.69
CA LEU A 251 -6.32 21.63 -5.29
C LEU A 251 -7.47 21.77 -4.32
N ARG A 252 -8.30 20.73 -4.27
CA ARG A 252 -9.34 20.57 -3.26
C ARG A 252 -9.08 19.32 -2.43
N VAL A 253 -9.13 19.48 -1.13
CA VAL A 253 -9.17 18.40 -0.14
C VAL A 253 -10.62 18.20 0.27
N GLU A 254 -11.10 16.97 0.18
CA GLU A 254 -12.44 16.58 0.59
C GLU A 254 -12.35 15.36 1.51
N VAL A 255 -12.71 15.55 2.79
CA VAL A 255 -12.79 14.50 3.80
C VAL A 255 -14.25 14.13 3.98
N LYS A 256 -14.60 12.85 3.85
CA LYS A 256 -15.96 12.32 4.09
C LYS A 256 -15.97 11.34 5.26
N TYR A 257 -16.90 11.55 6.17
CA TYR A 257 -17.12 10.68 7.32
C TYR A 257 -18.17 9.61 7.00
N HIS A 258 -17.82 8.67 6.12
CA HIS A 258 -18.77 7.68 5.59
C HIS A 258 -19.47 6.87 6.68
N LYS A 259 -18.70 6.27 7.59
CA LYS A 259 -19.18 5.49 8.74
C LYS A 259 -18.43 5.91 9.99
N ASN A 260 -18.89 5.44 11.16
CA ASN A 260 -18.21 5.73 12.42
C ASN A 260 -16.79 5.15 12.49
N ASP A 261 -16.50 4.14 11.69
CA ASP A 261 -15.25 3.39 11.64
C ASP A 261 -14.54 3.49 10.28
N MET A 262 -15.08 4.24 9.33
CA MET A 262 -14.50 4.41 7.99
C MET A 262 -14.63 5.85 7.50
N LEU A 263 -13.52 6.39 7.00
CA LEU A 263 -13.45 7.71 6.39
C LEU A 263 -12.75 7.65 5.03
N GLN A 264 -13.00 8.66 4.22
CA GLN A 264 -12.27 8.93 2.99
C GLN A 264 -11.66 10.32 3.05
N PHE A 265 -10.44 10.51 2.55
CA PHE A 265 -9.99 11.84 2.17
C PHE A 265 -9.41 11.83 0.75
N LYS A 266 -9.81 12.82 -0.02
CA LYS A 266 -9.48 12.96 -1.43
C LYS A 266 -8.76 14.28 -1.67
N ILE A 267 -7.70 14.27 -2.46
CA ILE A 267 -7.02 15.47 -2.96
C ILE A 267 -7.01 15.42 -4.48
N TYR A 268 -7.64 16.40 -5.11
CA TYR A 268 -7.84 16.45 -6.57
C TYR A 268 -7.78 17.87 -7.12
N ASP A 269 -7.70 17.98 -8.46
CA ASP A 269 -7.84 19.25 -9.18
C ASP A 269 -9.34 19.57 -9.35
N PRO A 270 -9.87 20.65 -8.73
CA PRO A 270 -11.27 21.02 -8.87
C PRO A 270 -11.59 21.72 -10.20
N GLN A 271 -10.59 22.14 -10.98
CA GLN A 271 -10.76 22.84 -12.25
C GLN A 271 -10.72 21.90 -13.45
N ASN A 272 -9.89 20.86 -13.40
CA ASN A 272 -9.74 19.88 -14.48
C ASN A 272 -9.99 18.46 -13.97
N LYS A 273 -10.88 17.72 -14.64
CA LYS A 273 -11.13 16.32 -14.32
C LYS A 273 -9.87 15.49 -14.62
N ARG A 274 -9.26 14.95 -13.58
CA ARG A 274 -8.15 13.99 -13.68
C ARG A 274 -8.68 12.57 -13.74
N TYR A 275 -7.82 11.63 -14.15
CA TYR A 275 -8.12 10.21 -14.06
C TYR A 275 -8.43 9.82 -12.61
N GLU A 276 -9.52 9.09 -12.44
CA GLU A 276 -9.92 8.43 -11.20
C GLU A 276 -10.20 6.96 -11.50
N VAL A 277 -9.83 6.08 -10.58
CA VAL A 277 -9.93 4.63 -10.78
C VAL A 277 -11.40 4.22 -11.01
N PRO A 278 -11.73 3.56 -12.14
CA PRO A 278 -13.10 3.19 -12.48
C PRO A 278 -13.55 1.87 -11.83
N VAL A 279 -13.10 1.62 -10.60
CA VAL A 279 -13.42 0.41 -9.84
C VAL A 279 -14.51 0.73 -8.81
N PRO A 280 -15.69 0.09 -8.87
CA PRO A 280 -16.78 0.38 -7.96
C PRO A 280 -16.46 -0.11 -6.53
N LEU A 281 -16.78 0.72 -5.54
CA LEU A 281 -16.64 0.40 -4.12
C LEU A 281 -18.02 0.42 -3.42
N ASN A 282 -18.20 -0.47 -2.44
CA ASN A 282 -19.41 -0.58 -1.63
C ASN A 282 -19.40 0.45 -0.49
N ILE A 283 -19.80 1.67 -0.80
CA ILE A 283 -19.81 2.81 0.13
C ILE A 283 -21.26 3.29 0.33
N PRO A 284 -21.67 3.71 1.54
CA PRO A 284 -22.97 4.33 1.74
C PRO A 284 -23.19 5.53 0.81
N ALA A 285 -24.37 5.63 0.18
CA ALA A 285 -24.69 6.72 -0.73
C ALA A 285 -24.63 8.11 -0.05
N MET A 286 -24.92 8.16 1.25
CA MET A 286 -24.76 9.34 2.10
C MET A 286 -24.00 8.96 3.37
N PRO A 287 -23.16 9.87 3.92
CA PRO A 287 -22.48 9.66 5.19
C PRO A 287 -23.45 9.28 6.32
N THR A 288 -23.19 8.17 7.00
CA THR A 288 -24.00 7.68 8.13
C THR A 288 -23.31 7.87 9.48
N SER A 289 -22.13 8.49 9.52
CA SER A 289 -21.41 8.74 10.76
C SER A 289 -22.14 9.76 11.65
N THR A 290 -22.13 9.53 12.97
CA THR A 290 -22.62 10.50 13.97
C THR A 290 -21.47 10.94 14.86
N TYR A 291 -21.50 12.20 15.31
CA TYR A 291 -20.40 12.76 16.12
C TYR A 291 -20.17 11.98 17.42
N GLU A 292 -21.22 11.43 18.03
CA GLU A 292 -21.16 10.70 19.29
C GLU A 292 -20.45 9.35 19.13
N ASN A 293 -20.70 8.65 18.02
CA ASN A 293 -20.24 7.28 17.80
C ASN A 293 -19.01 7.18 16.91
N ARG A 294 -18.64 8.24 16.19
CA ARG A 294 -17.45 8.27 15.33
C ARG A 294 -16.21 7.90 16.13
N LEU A 295 -15.38 7.00 15.61
CA LEU A 295 -14.18 6.50 16.27
C LEU A 295 -12.94 7.37 15.99
N TYR A 296 -13.07 8.36 15.12
CA TYR A 296 -11.98 9.22 14.68
C TYR A 296 -12.33 10.70 14.67
N ASP A 297 -11.30 11.53 14.77
CA ASP A 297 -11.34 12.95 14.46
C ASP A 297 -10.30 13.28 13.39
N VAL A 298 -10.62 14.27 12.55
CA VAL A 298 -9.76 14.74 11.46
C VAL A 298 -9.49 16.23 11.63
N GLU A 299 -8.23 16.64 11.46
CA GLU A 299 -7.81 18.04 11.52
C GLU A 299 -6.95 18.39 10.29
N ILE A 300 -7.24 19.53 9.66
CA ILE A 300 -6.40 20.13 8.62
C ILE A 300 -5.37 21.04 9.29
N LYS A 301 -4.08 20.73 9.13
CA LYS A 301 -2.95 21.58 9.52
C LYS A 301 -2.66 22.54 8.37
N GLU A 302 -2.44 23.82 8.69
CA GLU A 302 -2.35 24.89 7.68
C GLU A 302 -0.91 25.26 7.30
N ASN A 303 0.05 25.19 8.23
CA ASN A 303 1.41 25.69 8.03
C ASN A 303 2.49 24.77 8.65
N PRO A 304 3.18 23.94 7.83
CA PRO A 304 2.81 23.54 6.47
C PRO A 304 1.44 22.82 6.40
N PHE A 305 0.88 22.66 5.19
CA PHE A 305 -0.31 21.85 4.99
C PHE A 305 -0.09 20.39 5.47
N GLY A 306 -1.11 19.79 6.06
CA GLY A 306 -1.15 18.37 6.39
C GLY A 306 -2.54 17.93 6.87
N ILE A 307 -2.81 16.64 6.81
CA ILE A 307 -4.04 16.02 7.32
C ILE A 307 -3.64 15.16 8.51
N GLN A 308 -4.28 15.38 9.65
CA GLN A 308 -4.07 14.59 10.86
C GLN A 308 -5.34 13.84 11.23
N ILE A 309 -5.24 12.52 11.36
CA ILE A 309 -6.36 11.65 11.73
C ILE A 309 -6.03 10.97 13.04
N ARG A 310 -6.98 11.01 13.98
CA ARG A 310 -6.79 10.57 15.36
C ARG A 310 -7.88 9.59 15.77
N ARG A 311 -7.49 8.47 16.38
CA ARG A 311 -8.42 7.58 17.08
C ARG A 311 -8.92 8.27 18.35
N ARG A 312 -10.24 8.40 18.51
CA ARG A 312 -10.85 9.16 19.62
C ARG A 312 -10.71 8.48 20.97
N SER A 313 -10.79 7.15 21.02
CA SER A 313 -10.72 6.39 22.27
C SER A 313 -9.38 6.56 22.99
N THR A 314 -8.27 6.54 22.24
CA THR A 314 -6.90 6.60 22.78
C THR A 314 -6.24 7.98 22.60
N GLY A 315 -6.76 8.80 21.69
CA GLY A 315 -6.11 10.03 21.26
C GLY A 315 -4.90 9.78 20.33
N ARG A 316 -4.65 8.54 19.89
CA ARG A 316 -3.52 8.21 19.01
C ARG A 316 -3.69 8.81 17.62
N VAL A 317 -2.62 9.44 17.10
CA VAL A 317 -2.57 9.88 15.70
C VAL A 317 -2.20 8.69 14.83
N ILE A 318 -3.08 8.33 13.91
CA ILE A 318 -2.95 7.18 13.01
C ILE A 318 -2.55 7.59 11.58
N TRP A 319 -2.74 8.85 11.23
CA TRP A 319 -2.25 9.46 10.00
C TRP A 319 -1.80 10.89 10.29
N ASP A 320 -0.61 11.27 9.82
CA ASP A 320 -0.07 12.61 9.98
C ASP A 320 0.76 13.00 8.75
N SER A 321 0.11 13.64 7.78
CA SER A 321 0.80 14.17 6.60
C SER A 321 1.35 15.59 6.80
N HIS A 322 1.46 16.05 8.05
CA HIS A 322 2.13 17.30 8.39
C HIS A 322 3.66 17.14 8.34
N LEU A 323 4.15 16.86 7.14
CA LEU A 323 5.51 16.48 6.80
C LEU A 323 5.96 17.25 5.54
N PRO A 324 7.27 17.44 5.34
CA PRO A 324 7.77 18.12 4.16
C PRO A 324 7.61 17.28 2.88
N GLY A 325 7.63 17.96 1.73
CA GLY A 325 7.74 17.28 0.44
C GLY A 325 6.41 16.92 -0.22
N PHE A 326 5.28 17.38 0.30
CA PHE A 326 3.99 17.26 -0.42
C PHE A 326 4.11 17.87 -1.83
N ALA A 327 3.70 17.11 -2.85
CA ALA A 327 3.74 17.52 -4.24
C ALA A 327 2.50 17.01 -4.97
N PHE A 328 2.00 17.81 -5.91
CA PHE A 328 0.87 17.43 -6.76
C PHE A 328 1.08 18.05 -8.13
N ASN A 329 1.81 17.32 -8.96
CA ASN A 329 2.13 17.66 -10.33
C ASN A 329 1.39 16.70 -11.27
N ASN A 330 1.28 17.05 -12.55
CA ASN A 330 0.48 16.28 -13.50
C ASN A 330 0.89 14.79 -13.59
N GLN A 331 2.20 14.51 -13.59
CA GLN A 331 2.78 13.17 -13.60
C GLN A 331 3.72 12.89 -12.41
N PHE A 332 3.52 13.57 -11.29
CA PHE A 332 4.25 13.30 -10.05
C PHE A 332 3.47 13.81 -8.84
N ILE A 333 2.96 12.88 -8.04
CA ILE A 333 2.23 13.17 -6.81
C ILE A 333 3.00 12.53 -5.66
N GLN A 334 3.26 13.30 -4.60
CA GLN A 334 3.95 12.81 -3.42
C GLN A 334 3.22 13.23 -2.14
N ILE A 335 2.98 12.27 -1.25
CA ILE A 335 2.46 12.51 0.10
C ILE A 335 3.12 11.57 1.09
N SER A 336 3.52 12.10 2.24
CA SER A 336 4.09 11.32 3.33
C SER A 336 3.15 11.30 4.53
N THR A 337 3.29 10.31 5.39
CA THR A 337 2.57 10.21 6.66
C THR A 337 3.48 9.62 7.75
N ARG A 338 3.37 10.11 8.99
CA ARG A 338 3.94 9.38 10.14
C ARG A 338 3.05 8.19 10.48
N LEU A 339 3.68 7.06 10.76
CA LEU A 339 2.98 5.85 11.19
C LEU A 339 2.78 5.88 12.71
N PRO A 340 1.68 5.29 13.23
CA PRO A 340 1.46 5.20 14.68
C PRO A 340 2.37 4.17 15.36
N SER A 341 2.99 3.25 14.63
CA SER A 341 3.95 2.31 15.19
C SER A 341 4.93 1.85 14.11
N GLU A 342 5.84 0.95 14.48
CA GLU A 342 6.77 0.30 13.54
C GLU A 342 6.17 -0.94 12.86
N TYR A 343 4.92 -1.30 13.16
CA TYR A 343 4.28 -2.55 12.73
C TYR A 343 3.30 -2.29 11.61
N ILE A 344 3.75 -2.52 10.37
CA ILE A 344 2.99 -2.34 9.13
C ILE A 344 3.09 -3.61 8.27
N TYR A 345 1.98 -3.93 7.60
CA TYR A 345 1.75 -5.16 6.83
C TYR A 345 0.98 -4.82 5.55
N GLY A 346 1.24 -5.52 4.45
CA GLY A 346 0.65 -5.24 3.13
C GLY A 346 1.62 -4.54 2.18
N PHE A 347 1.06 -3.83 1.19
CA PHE A 347 1.65 -3.52 -0.12
C PHE A 347 1.97 -4.76 -0.95
N GLY A 348 1.63 -4.73 -2.23
CA GLY A 348 1.81 -5.89 -3.10
C GLY A 348 1.47 -5.57 -4.55
N GLU A 349 1.76 -6.45 -5.49
CA GLU A 349 2.40 -7.74 -5.28
C GLU A 349 3.92 -7.67 -5.49
N VAL A 350 4.67 -8.08 -4.45
CA VAL A 350 6.15 -8.08 -4.42
C VAL A 350 6.62 -9.19 -3.48
N GLU A 351 7.80 -9.77 -3.72
CA GLU A 351 8.37 -10.74 -2.78
C GLU A 351 8.98 -10.06 -1.56
N HIS A 352 8.23 -10.14 -0.46
CA HIS A 352 8.61 -9.57 0.80
C HIS A 352 9.41 -10.55 1.68
N ARG A 353 10.48 -10.06 2.33
CA ARG A 353 11.36 -10.93 3.15
C ARG A 353 10.73 -11.43 4.46
N ALA A 354 9.83 -10.66 5.05
CA ALA A 354 9.07 -10.97 6.25
C ALA A 354 7.69 -10.35 6.12
N PHE A 355 6.68 -10.78 6.89
CA PHE A 355 5.32 -10.22 6.84
C PHE A 355 5.24 -8.76 7.35
N LYS A 356 5.98 -8.44 8.43
CA LYS A 356 6.18 -7.05 8.88
C LYS A 356 7.15 -6.35 7.92
N ARG A 357 6.82 -5.16 7.42
CA ARG A 357 7.74 -4.39 6.57
C ARG A 357 8.93 -3.86 7.40
N ASP A 358 10.11 -3.86 6.78
CA ASP A 358 11.28 -3.16 7.32
C ASP A 358 11.17 -1.65 7.01
N LEU A 359 11.25 -0.83 8.07
CA LEU A 359 11.14 0.62 7.96
C LEU A 359 12.48 1.30 7.71
N ASN A 360 13.58 0.58 7.59
CA ASN A 360 14.91 1.15 7.41
C ASN A 360 15.19 1.54 5.95
N TRP A 361 14.53 2.60 5.47
CA TRP A 361 14.79 3.22 4.16
C TRP A 361 14.57 2.26 2.97
N HIS A 362 13.51 1.47 3.03
CA HIS A 362 13.13 0.55 1.96
C HIS A 362 12.08 1.16 1.04
N THR A 363 12.35 1.12 -0.27
CA THR A 363 11.40 1.49 -1.32
C THR A 363 10.91 0.24 -2.05
N TRP A 364 9.61 0.21 -2.36
CA TRP A 364 8.93 -0.86 -3.08
C TRP A 364 8.14 -0.26 -4.24
N GLY A 365 8.49 -0.62 -5.48
CA GLY A 365 7.71 -0.27 -6.68
C GLY A 365 6.46 -1.13 -6.81
N MET A 366 5.42 -0.56 -7.39
CA MET A 366 4.17 -1.21 -7.72
C MET A 366 3.77 -0.82 -9.15
N PHE A 367 3.70 -1.84 -10.00
CA PHE A 367 3.21 -1.80 -11.37
C PHE A 367 3.05 -3.27 -11.80
N THR A 368 1.92 -3.68 -12.34
CA THR A 368 1.67 -5.07 -12.70
C THR A 368 2.70 -5.50 -13.75
N ARG A 369 3.35 -6.64 -13.52
CA ARG A 369 4.44 -7.10 -14.37
C ARG A 369 4.53 -8.62 -14.33
N ASP A 370 4.69 -9.20 -15.50
CA ASP A 370 5.20 -10.56 -15.65
C ASP A 370 6.67 -10.60 -15.19
N GLN A 371 6.82 -10.87 -13.90
CA GLN A 371 8.09 -10.89 -13.21
C GLN A 371 8.00 -11.94 -12.09
N PRO A 372 8.70 -13.08 -12.25
CA PRO A 372 8.87 -14.06 -11.20
C PRO A 372 9.21 -13.41 -9.86
N PRO A 373 8.69 -13.93 -8.73
CA PRO A 373 8.84 -13.26 -7.44
C PRO A 373 10.32 -13.08 -7.10
N GLY A 374 10.65 -11.91 -6.57
CA GLY A 374 12.00 -11.61 -6.13
C GLY A 374 12.09 -10.30 -5.35
N TYR A 375 13.14 -10.19 -4.54
CA TYR A 375 13.31 -9.07 -3.62
C TYR A 375 13.32 -7.71 -4.35
N LYS A 376 12.36 -6.84 -3.99
CA LYS A 376 12.13 -5.51 -4.59
C LYS A 376 11.80 -5.51 -6.09
N LEU A 377 11.29 -6.62 -6.60
CA LEU A 377 10.74 -6.70 -7.95
C LEU A 377 9.23 -6.62 -7.86
N ASN A 378 8.61 -5.62 -8.50
CA ASN A 378 7.16 -5.61 -8.71
C ASN A 378 6.76 -6.78 -9.61
N SER A 379 5.74 -7.52 -9.17
CA SER A 379 5.23 -8.71 -9.83
C SER A 379 3.80 -8.47 -10.33
N TYR A 380 2.89 -9.44 -10.19
CA TYR A 380 1.71 -9.55 -11.04
C TYR A 380 0.56 -8.63 -10.63
N GLY A 381 0.28 -8.50 -9.33
CA GLY A 381 -0.78 -7.67 -8.78
C GLY A 381 -0.36 -6.26 -8.33
N PHE A 382 -1.36 -5.43 -8.06
CA PHE A 382 -1.21 -4.05 -7.60
C PHE A 382 -2.17 -3.77 -6.44
N HIS A 383 -1.64 -3.70 -5.21
CA HIS A 383 -2.39 -3.59 -3.95
C HIS A 383 -1.82 -2.47 -3.08
N PRO A 384 -2.24 -1.21 -3.30
CA PRO A 384 -1.85 -0.05 -2.50
C PRO A 384 -2.65 0.02 -1.18
N TYR A 385 -2.66 -1.10 -0.45
CA TYR A 385 -3.30 -1.27 0.85
C TYR A 385 -2.29 -1.70 1.90
N TYR A 386 -2.38 -1.11 3.09
CA TYR A 386 -1.65 -1.60 4.25
C TYR A 386 -2.53 -1.64 5.49
N MET A 387 -2.15 -2.49 6.44
CA MET A 387 -2.64 -2.50 7.81
C MET A 387 -1.49 -2.15 8.75
N ALA A 388 -1.75 -1.32 9.75
CA ALA A 388 -0.79 -1.01 10.79
C ALA A 388 -1.38 -1.25 12.19
N LEU A 389 -0.54 -1.78 13.08
CA LEU A 389 -0.87 -1.87 14.49
C LEU A 389 -0.61 -0.51 15.16
N GLU A 390 -1.36 -0.25 16.21
CA GLU A 390 -1.26 0.91 17.07
C GLU A 390 -0.87 0.45 18.49
N ASP A 391 -1.00 1.35 19.46
CA ASP A 391 -0.85 1.02 20.87
C ASP A 391 -1.99 0.08 21.33
N GLU A 392 -1.73 -0.73 22.36
CA GLU A 392 -2.75 -1.59 23.02
C GLU A 392 -3.47 -2.62 22.10
N GLY A 393 -2.85 -2.98 20.97
CA GLY A 393 -3.41 -3.96 20.02
C GLY A 393 -4.46 -3.39 19.06
N TYR A 394 -4.68 -2.06 19.09
CA TYR A 394 -5.52 -1.41 18.08
C TYR A 394 -4.91 -1.56 16.67
N ALA A 395 -5.74 -1.55 15.64
CA ALA A 395 -5.28 -1.61 14.26
C ALA A 395 -6.06 -0.66 13.36
N HIS A 396 -5.47 -0.27 12.23
CA HIS A 396 -6.22 0.36 11.16
C HIS A 396 -5.69 -0.08 9.81
N GLY A 397 -6.57 -0.05 8.80
CA GLY A 397 -6.22 -0.26 7.40
C GLY A 397 -6.25 1.06 6.63
N VAL A 398 -5.42 1.18 5.60
CA VAL A 398 -5.43 2.31 4.66
C VAL A 398 -5.32 1.79 3.24
N LEU A 399 -6.27 2.18 2.39
CA LEU A 399 -6.25 1.98 0.95
C LEU A 399 -5.98 3.32 0.26
N LEU A 400 -5.07 3.36 -0.70
CA LEU A 400 -4.99 4.41 -1.71
C LEU A 400 -5.64 3.92 -3.00
N LEU A 401 -6.83 4.43 -3.34
CA LEU A 401 -7.52 4.10 -4.59
C LEU A 401 -6.89 4.90 -5.75
N ASN A 402 -5.78 4.37 -6.25
CA ASN A 402 -5.07 4.84 -7.44
C ASN A 402 -4.57 3.61 -8.21
N SER A 403 -4.44 3.69 -9.53
CA SER A 403 -3.96 2.60 -10.38
C SER A 403 -2.81 3.00 -11.31
N ASN A 404 -2.25 4.19 -11.15
CA ASN A 404 -1.04 4.58 -11.86
C ASN A 404 0.19 3.91 -11.22
N GLY A 405 1.26 3.75 -12.01
CA GLY A 405 2.54 3.28 -11.48
C GLY A 405 3.00 4.12 -10.28
N MET A 406 3.44 3.46 -9.22
CA MET A 406 3.86 4.15 -8.00
C MET A 406 4.95 3.38 -7.27
N ASP A 407 5.55 4.02 -6.29
CA ASP A 407 6.34 3.34 -5.28
C ASP A 407 6.04 3.92 -3.89
N VAL A 408 6.40 3.13 -2.88
CA VAL A 408 6.31 3.52 -1.48
C VAL A 408 7.65 3.39 -0.79
N THR A 409 8.00 4.37 0.03
CA THR A 409 9.22 4.35 0.85
C THR A 409 8.88 4.34 2.33
N PHE A 410 9.42 3.36 3.05
CA PHE A 410 9.38 3.29 4.50
C PHE A 410 10.64 3.89 5.10
N GLN A 411 10.49 4.66 6.19
CA GLN A 411 11.61 5.26 6.91
C GLN A 411 11.46 5.11 8.44
N PRO A 412 12.57 5.16 9.22
CA PRO A 412 12.55 4.81 10.65
C PRO A 412 11.86 5.81 11.59
N THR A 413 11.25 6.89 11.09
CA THR A 413 10.67 7.95 11.93
C THR A 413 9.63 7.46 12.95
N PRO A 414 8.86 6.37 12.76
CA PRO A 414 8.45 5.63 11.56
C PRO A 414 7.54 6.45 10.63
N ALA A 415 7.76 6.36 9.31
CA ALA A 415 6.94 7.06 8.33
C ALA A 415 6.92 6.33 6.98
N LEU A 416 5.95 6.72 6.16
CA LEU A 416 5.67 6.17 4.82
C LEU A 416 5.52 7.33 3.84
N THR A 417 6.12 7.22 2.66
CA THR A 417 5.96 8.17 1.55
C THR A 417 5.45 7.46 0.31
N TYR A 418 4.38 7.98 -0.29
CA TYR A 418 3.87 7.54 -1.60
C TYR A 418 4.40 8.45 -2.70
N ARG A 419 4.82 7.88 -3.83
CA ARG A 419 5.14 8.61 -5.05
C ARG A 419 4.43 7.97 -6.23
N ILE A 420 3.53 8.72 -6.86
CA ILE A 420 2.63 8.23 -7.91
C ILE A 420 2.82 9.06 -9.18
N ILE A 421 2.76 8.42 -10.35
CA ILE A 421 2.95 9.09 -11.64
C ILE A 421 1.68 9.72 -12.24
N GLY A 422 0.55 9.70 -11.55
CA GLY A 422 -0.71 10.16 -12.14
C GLY A 422 -1.92 10.03 -11.22
N GLY A 423 -3.09 10.32 -11.80
CA GLY A 423 -4.37 10.22 -11.11
C GLY A 423 -4.54 11.27 -10.02
N ILE A 424 -5.14 10.85 -8.90
CA ILE A 424 -5.42 11.67 -7.72
C ILE A 424 -5.02 10.94 -6.44
N LEU A 425 -5.09 11.63 -5.29
CA LEU A 425 -4.98 10.97 -3.98
C LEU A 425 -6.38 10.69 -3.46
N ASP A 426 -6.81 9.43 -3.47
CA ASP A 426 -8.11 9.02 -2.91
C ASP A 426 -7.90 7.95 -1.83
N PHE A 427 -7.83 8.36 -0.58
CA PHE A 427 -7.53 7.48 0.54
C PHE A 427 -8.79 7.06 1.30
N TYR A 428 -8.88 5.78 1.64
CA TYR A 428 -9.88 5.21 2.55
C TYR A 428 -9.18 4.63 3.77
N MET A 429 -9.72 4.90 4.97
CA MET A 429 -9.16 4.38 6.22
C MET A 429 -10.22 3.64 7.03
N PHE A 430 -9.81 2.53 7.64
CA PHE A 430 -10.66 1.57 8.37
C PHE A 430 -10.15 1.41 9.79
N LEU A 431 -10.95 1.75 10.80
CA LEU A 431 -10.53 1.94 12.20
C LEU A 431 -10.87 0.78 13.14
N GLY A 432 -11.00 -0.45 12.63
CA GLY A 432 -11.34 -1.64 13.44
C GLY A 432 -10.59 -1.66 14.76
N PRO A 433 -11.17 -2.09 15.90
CA PRO A 433 -10.34 -2.14 17.09
C PRO A 433 -9.27 -3.23 16.97
N THR A 434 -9.45 -4.27 16.15
CA THR A 434 -8.45 -5.34 15.96
C THR A 434 -8.05 -5.50 14.49
N PRO A 435 -6.91 -6.16 14.18
CA PRO A 435 -6.47 -6.45 12.81
C PRO A 435 -7.54 -7.12 11.93
N GLU A 436 -8.22 -8.10 12.49
CA GLU A 436 -9.27 -8.84 11.77
C GLU A 436 -10.49 -7.95 11.47
N VAL A 437 -10.87 -7.06 12.40
CA VAL A 437 -12.00 -6.12 12.16
C VAL A 437 -11.62 -5.06 11.13
N ALA A 438 -10.40 -4.53 11.17
CA ALA A 438 -9.91 -3.59 10.15
C ALA A 438 -9.92 -4.23 8.76
N THR A 439 -9.51 -5.51 8.67
CA THR A 439 -9.56 -6.29 7.43
C THR A 439 -11.01 -6.51 6.95
N LYS A 440 -11.94 -6.86 7.85
CA LYS A 440 -13.37 -7.01 7.52
C LYS A 440 -14.00 -5.72 6.99
N GLN A 441 -13.66 -4.57 7.57
CA GLN A 441 -14.13 -3.26 7.11
C GLN A 441 -13.60 -2.93 5.72
N TYR A 442 -12.32 -3.23 5.46
CA TYR A 442 -11.75 -3.12 4.11
C TYR A 442 -12.49 -4.01 3.11
N HIS A 443 -12.70 -5.29 3.42
CA HIS A 443 -13.43 -6.24 2.57
C HIS A 443 -14.89 -5.86 2.36
N GLU A 444 -15.52 -5.19 3.33
CA GLU A 444 -16.87 -4.66 3.14
C GLU A 444 -16.90 -3.63 2.00
N VAL A 445 -15.89 -2.76 1.92
CA VAL A 445 -15.80 -1.68 0.92
C VAL A 445 -15.32 -2.17 -0.44
N ILE A 446 -14.27 -3.00 -0.49
CA ILE A 446 -13.78 -3.54 -1.76
C ILE A 446 -14.60 -4.74 -2.27
N GLY A 447 -15.54 -5.23 -1.47
CA GLY A 447 -16.30 -6.44 -1.72
C GLY A 447 -15.60 -7.69 -1.19
N ARG A 448 -16.43 -8.62 -0.69
CA ARG A 448 -15.97 -9.80 0.03
C ARG A 448 -15.46 -10.87 -0.92
N PRO A 449 -14.50 -11.71 -0.51
CA PRO A 449 -13.92 -12.73 -1.37
C PRO A 449 -14.97 -13.71 -1.95
N VAL A 450 -14.68 -14.24 -3.14
CA VAL A 450 -15.51 -15.23 -3.83
C VAL A 450 -15.66 -16.49 -2.98
N MET A 451 -16.84 -17.09 -3.00
CA MET A 451 -17.04 -18.43 -2.42
C MET A 451 -16.56 -19.48 -3.43
N PRO A 452 -15.46 -20.22 -3.20
CA PRO A 452 -15.08 -21.30 -4.10
C PRO A 452 -16.10 -22.43 -4.08
N PRO A 453 -16.20 -23.25 -5.14
CA PRO A 453 -16.94 -24.51 -5.09
C PRO A 453 -16.17 -25.52 -4.23
N TYR A 454 -16.87 -26.43 -3.55
CA TYR A 454 -16.24 -27.35 -2.58
C TYR A 454 -15.06 -28.14 -3.17
N TRP A 455 -15.19 -28.62 -4.40
CA TRP A 455 -14.16 -29.38 -5.11
C TRP A 455 -12.87 -28.59 -5.34
N ALA A 456 -12.93 -27.25 -5.40
CA ALA A 456 -11.75 -26.41 -5.61
C ALA A 456 -10.85 -26.39 -4.37
N LEU A 457 -11.35 -26.78 -3.20
CA LEU A 457 -10.53 -26.97 -2.00
C LEU A 457 -9.76 -28.31 -2.03
N GLY A 458 -10.02 -29.20 -2.99
CA GLY A 458 -9.23 -30.39 -3.22
C GLY A 458 -7.78 -30.08 -3.65
N PHE A 459 -6.93 -31.10 -3.65
CA PHE A 459 -5.58 -31.00 -4.22
C PHE A 459 -5.63 -31.00 -5.75
N GLN A 460 -4.66 -30.35 -6.38
CA GLN A 460 -4.67 -30.07 -7.81
C GLN A 460 -3.30 -30.34 -8.46
N LEU A 461 -3.31 -30.85 -9.69
CA LEU A 461 -2.10 -31.13 -10.47
C LEU A 461 -2.10 -30.42 -11.81
N CYS A 462 -0.98 -29.77 -12.11
CA CYS A 462 -0.70 -29.12 -13.38
C CYS A 462 0.78 -29.27 -13.73
N ARG A 463 1.13 -29.06 -15.00
CA ARG A 463 2.48 -28.68 -15.42
C ARG A 463 2.41 -27.99 -16.77
N TYR A 464 3.35 -27.09 -17.02
CA TYR A 464 3.74 -26.71 -18.37
C TYR A 464 4.63 -27.83 -18.96
N GLY A 465 4.34 -28.26 -20.18
CA GLY A 465 5.08 -29.26 -20.94
C GLY A 465 4.51 -30.68 -20.85
N TYR A 466 3.20 -30.86 -20.67
CA TYR A 466 2.58 -32.16 -21.00
C TYR A 466 2.64 -32.36 -22.52
N ARG A 467 3.06 -33.53 -23.00
CA ARG A 467 3.32 -33.73 -24.43
C ARG A 467 2.10 -34.15 -25.25
N ASN A 468 1.15 -34.83 -24.62
CA ASN A 468 -0.05 -35.37 -25.25
C ASN A 468 -1.04 -35.88 -24.18
N THR A 469 -2.25 -36.25 -24.62
CA THR A 469 -3.29 -36.79 -23.73
C THR A 469 -2.83 -38.03 -22.95
N SER A 470 -2.00 -38.90 -23.54
CA SER A 470 -1.54 -40.12 -22.85
C SER A 470 -0.65 -39.82 -21.65
N GLU A 471 0.16 -38.76 -21.67
CA GLU A 471 0.97 -38.35 -20.53
C GLU A 471 0.09 -37.84 -19.37
N VAL A 472 -0.93 -37.02 -19.67
CA VAL A 472 -1.90 -36.55 -18.67
C VAL A 472 -2.65 -37.74 -18.07
N GLN A 473 -3.08 -38.68 -18.91
CA GLN A 473 -3.73 -39.90 -18.47
C GLN A 473 -2.82 -40.79 -17.61
N GLN A 474 -1.52 -40.86 -17.91
CA GLN A 474 -0.57 -41.60 -17.10
C GLN A 474 -0.43 -40.99 -15.70
N VAL A 475 -0.28 -39.67 -15.59
CA VAL A 475 -0.26 -38.99 -14.28
C VAL A 475 -1.54 -39.25 -13.50
N TYR A 476 -2.69 -39.19 -14.17
CA TYR A 476 -3.98 -39.51 -13.57
C TYR A 476 -4.01 -40.94 -12.99
N ASN A 477 -3.63 -41.92 -13.81
CA ASN A 477 -3.61 -43.32 -13.42
C ASN A 477 -2.61 -43.60 -12.29
N ASP A 478 -1.43 -42.97 -12.32
CA ASP A 478 -0.40 -43.10 -11.27
C ASP A 478 -0.94 -42.62 -9.91
N MET A 479 -1.62 -41.47 -9.89
CA MET A 479 -2.23 -40.90 -8.68
C MET A 479 -3.35 -41.79 -8.12
N VAL A 480 -4.23 -42.30 -8.99
CA VAL A 480 -5.31 -43.23 -8.62
C VAL A 480 -4.73 -44.54 -8.08
N ALA A 481 -3.72 -45.10 -8.75
CA ALA A 481 -3.04 -46.33 -8.32
C ALA A 481 -2.37 -46.16 -6.96
N ALA A 482 -1.73 -45.02 -6.71
CA ALA A 482 -1.14 -44.66 -5.42
C ALA A 482 -2.19 -44.28 -4.35
N GLN A 483 -3.47 -44.17 -4.72
CA GLN A 483 -4.58 -43.75 -3.85
C GLN A 483 -4.32 -42.39 -3.19
N ILE A 484 -3.72 -41.46 -3.92
CA ILE A 484 -3.44 -40.10 -3.44
C ILE A 484 -4.67 -39.24 -3.79
N PRO A 485 -5.34 -38.60 -2.81
CA PRO A 485 -6.55 -37.83 -3.08
C PRO A 485 -6.22 -36.50 -3.77
N TYR A 486 -6.90 -36.22 -4.88
CA TYR A 486 -6.86 -34.97 -5.62
C TYR A 486 -8.14 -34.83 -6.44
N ASP A 487 -8.60 -33.60 -6.71
CA ASP A 487 -9.89 -33.34 -7.37
C ASP A 487 -9.74 -32.73 -8.76
N VAL A 488 -8.63 -32.01 -9.02
CA VAL A 488 -8.50 -31.16 -10.20
C VAL A 488 -7.26 -31.53 -11.00
N GLN A 489 -7.49 -31.88 -12.27
CA GLN A 489 -6.44 -32.01 -13.28
C GLN A 489 -6.46 -30.78 -14.19
N TYR A 490 -5.27 -30.38 -14.61
CA TYR A 490 -5.06 -29.27 -15.55
C TYR A 490 -4.35 -29.74 -16.82
N THR A 491 -4.45 -28.92 -17.85
CA THR A 491 -3.44 -28.77 -18.91
C THR A 491 -3.07 -27.29 -19.02
N ASP A 492 -1.77 -27.04 -19.19
CA ASP A 492 -1.24 -25.74 -19.56
C ASP A 492 -1.41 -25.50 -21.07
N ILE A 493 -0.82 -24.44 -21.62
CA ILE A 493 -0.96 -24.02 -23.02
C ILE A 493 -0.61 -25.11 -24.06
N ASP A 494 0.04 -26.20 -23.65
CA ASP A 494 0.37 -27.34 -24.50
C ASP A 494 -0.86 -28.01 -25.15
N TYR A 495 -2.06 -27.91 -24.53
CA TYR A 495 -3.27 -28.49 -25.13
C TYR A 495 -3.73 -27.75 -26.38
N MET A 496 -3.32 -26.49 -26.54
CA MET A 496 -3.76 -25.60 -27.60
C MET A 496 -2.92 -25.81 -28.87
N GLU A 497 -3.53 -25.74 -30.05
CA GLU A 497 -2.79 -25.74 -31.32
C GLU A 497 -1.89 -24.50 -31.36
N ARG A 498 -0.55 -24.68 -31.29
CA ARG A 498 0.43 -23.59 -31.32
C ARG A 498 0.15 -22.48 -30.29
N GLN A 499 -0.35 -22.86 -29.11
CA GLN A 499 -0.73 -21.93 -28.04
C GLN A 499 -1.81 -20.92 -28.46
N LEU A 500 -2.69 -21.28 -29.41
CA LEU A 500 -3.83 -20.47 -29.81
C LEU A 500 -5.02 -20.73 -28.88
N ASP A 501 -5.44 -19.69 -28.16
CA ASP A 501 -6.63 -19.72 -27.31
C ASP A 501 -7.85 -20.29 -28.06
N PHE A 502 -8.63 -21.13 -27.36
CA PHE A 502 -9.83 -21.81 -27.89
C PHE A 502 -9.58 -22.84 -29.02
N THR A 503 -8.41 -23.47 -29.04
CA THR A 503 -8.07 -24.57 -29.97
C THR A 503 -7.62 -25.83 -29.21
N ILE A 504 -7.54 -26.97 -29.90
CA ILE A 504 -6.99 -28.22 -29.37
C ILE A 504 -5.96 -28.75 -30.39
N ASP A 505 -4.73 -29.00 -29.93
CA ASP A 505 -3.65 -29.55 -30.75
C ASP A 505 -3.92 -31.02 -31.13
N GLU A 506 -3.39 -31.46 -32.27
CA GLU A 506 -3.56 -32.85 -32.75
C GLU A 506 -3.00 -33.87 -31.74
N ASN A 507 -1.94 -33.55 -30.99
CA ASN A 507 -1.40 -34.41 -29.94
C ASN A 507 -2.35 -34.55 -28.73
N PHE A 508 -3.33 -33.66 -28.64
CA PHE A 508 -4.37 -33.61 -27.61
C PHE A 508 -5.77 -33.87 -28.14
N ARG A 509 -5.91 -34.38 -29.37
CA ARG A 509 -7.22 -34.65 -30.00
C ARG A 509 -8.15 -35.54 -29.17
N ASP A 510 -7.57 -36.47 -28.39
CA ASP A 510 -8.31 -37.42 -27.53
C ASP A 510 -8.51 -36.87 -26.10
N LEU A 511 -8.06 -35.63 -25.84
CA LEU A 511 -8.20 -34.98 -24.53
C LEU A 511 -9.67 -34.79 -24.11
N PRO A 512 -10.60 -34.35 -24.98
CA PRO A 512 -12.00 -34.19 -24.60
C PRO A 512 -12.63 -35.47 -24.05
N GLU A 513 -12.40 -36.62 -24.70
CA GLU A 513 -12.90 -37.93 -24.27
C GLU A 513 -12.30 -38.34 -22.91
N PHE A 514 -11.00 -38.07 -22.70
CA PHE A 514 -10.35 -38.32 -21.42
C PHE A 514 -10.93 -37.44 -20.31
N VAL A 515 -11.14 -36.15 -20.59
CA VAL A 515 -11.75 -35.21 -19.63
C VAL A 515 -13.17 -35.65 -19.25
N ASP A 516 -14.00 -36.04 -20.23
CA ASP A 516 -15.35 -36.54 -19.94
C ASP A 516 -15.32 -37.81 -19.09
N LYS A 517 -14.38 -38.72 -19.34
CA LYS A 517 -14.18 -39.93 -18.53
C LYS A 517 -13.88 -39.58 -17.07
N ILE A 518 -12.84 -38.79 -16.79
CA ILE A 518 -12.44 -38.52 -15.40
C ILE A 518 -13.48 -37.67 -14.65
N ARG A 519 -14.22 -36.80 -15.37
CA ARG A 519 -15.32 -36.04 -14.78
C ARG A 519 -16.51 -36.92 -14.39
N GLN A 520 -16.77 -38.00 -15.12
CA GLN A 520 -17.75 -39.03 -14.71
C GLN A 520 -17.28 -39.82 -13.47
N GLU A 521 -15.98 -39.96 -13.29
CA GLU A 521 -15.34 -40.58 -12.10
C GLU A 521 -15.28 -39.63 -10.89
N GLY A 522 -15.72 -38.37 -11.03
CA GLY A 522 -15.86 -37.40 -9.96
C GLY A 522 -14.82 -36.28 -9.97
N MET A 523 -13.84 -36.33 -10.87
CA MET A 523 -12.81 -35.30 -11.02
C MET A 523 -13.37 -34.00 -11.63
N ARG A 524 -12.53 -32.97 -11.61
CA ARG A 524 -12.74 -31.67 -12.22
C ARG A 524 -11.58 -31.33 -13.13
N TYR A 525 -11.87 -30.48 -14.11
CA TYR A 525 -10.86 -30.06 -15.08
C TYR A 525 -10.81 -28.53 -15.16
N ILE A 526 -9.61 -27.96 -15.10
CA ILE A 526 -9.37 -26.53 -15.32
C ILE A 526 -8.41 -26.36 -16.48
N ILE A 527 -8.72 -25.43 -17.38
CA ILE A 527 -7.86 -25.04 -18.49
C ILE A 527 -7.31 -23.64 -18.28
N ILE A 528 -6.12 -23.40 -18.81
CA ILE A 528 -5.56 -22.06 -18.97
C ILE A 528 -6.16 -21.35 -20.20
N LEU A 529 -6.26 -20.02 -20.11
CA LEU A 529 -6.56 -19.10 -21.21
C LEU A 529 -5.67 -17.85 -21.05
N ASP A 530 -5.07 -17.41 -22.16
CA ASP A 530 -4.27 -16.19 -22.20
C ASP A 530 -5.05 -15.06 -22.88
N PRO A 531 -4.90 -13.80 -22.47
CA PRO A 531 -5.67 -12.72 -23.06
C PRO A 531 -5.28 -12.44 -24.52
N ALA A 532 -4.06 -12.76 -24.95
CA ALA A 532 -3.51 -12.28 -26.21
C ALA A 532 -3.90 -13.18 -27.39
N ILE A 533 -4.64 -12.63 -28.36
CA ILE A 533 -5.19 -13.40 -29.49
C ILE A 533 -4.34 -13.22 -30.74
N SER A 534 -3.86 -14.32 -31.34
CA SER A 534 -3.06 -14.29 -32.59
C SER A 534 -3.85 -13.71 -33.75
N GLY A 535 -3.22 -12.79 -34.48
CA GLY A 535 -3.77 -12.16 -35.69
C GLY A 535 -3.02 -12.50 -36.98
N ASN A 536 -2.06 -13.43 -36.94
CA ASN A 536 -1.31 -13.86 -38.13
C ASN A 536 -1.81 -15.18 -38.73
N GLU A 537 -2.94 -15.70 -38.27
CA GLU A 537 -3.43 -17.01 -38.71
C GLU A 537 -3.89 -17.00 -40.17
N THR A 538 -3.56 -18.09 -40.88
CA THR A 538 -3.87 -18.27 -42.31
C THR A 538 -5.12 -19.13 -42.55
N LYS A 539 -5.50 -19.93 -41.55
CA LYS A 539 -6.78 -20.63 -41.49
C LYS A 539 -7.77 -19.77 -40.70
N PRO A 540 -9.10 -19.95 -40.90
CA PRO A 540 -10.10 -19.24 -40.10
C PRO A 540 -9.83 -19.42 -38.60
N TYR A 541 -9.71 -18.32 -37.88
CA TYR A 541 -9.49 -18.33 -36.44
C TYR A 541 -10.59 -17.49 -35.77
N PRO A 542 -11.73 -18.12 -35.42
CA PRO A 542 -12.94 -17.39 -35.07
C PRO A 542 -12.78 -16.44 -33.88
N ALA A 543 -11.92 -16.76 -32.92
CA ALA A 543 -11.64 -15.89 -31.78
C ALA A 543 -11.10 -14.53 -32.24
N PHE A 544 -10.13 -14.53 -33.17
CA PHE A 544 -9.59 -13.29 -33.75
C PHE A 544 -10.59 -12.62 -34.69
N ASP A 545 -11.17 -13.37 -35.63
CA ASP A 545 -12.06 -12.84 -36.67
C ASP A 545 -13.28 -12.13 -36.05
N ARG A 546 -13.93 -12.77 -35.06
CA ARG A 546 -15.07 -12.17 -34.34
C ARG A 546 -14.63 -11.04 -33.42
N GLY A 547 -13.42 -11.11 -32.85
CA GLY A 547 -12.85 -10.03 -32.06
C GLY A 547 -12.66 -8.76 -32.89
N GLN A 548 -12.18 -8.89 -34.14
CA GLN A 548 -12.09 -7.78 -35.08
C GLN A 548 -13.48 -7.25 -35.47
N GLU A 549 -14.43 -8.14 -35.78
CA GLU A 549 -15.81 -7.75 -36.12
C GLU A 549 -16.49 -6.96 -34.99
N LYS A 550 -16.25 -7.35 -33.74
CA LYS A 550 -16.82 -6.73 -32.54
C LYS A 550 -16.02 -5.56 -31.99
N ASP A 551 -14.91 -5.21 -32.64
CA ASP A 551 -14.00 -4.15 -32.21
C ASP A 551 -13.59 -4.26 -30.73
N VAL A 552 -13.04 -5.41 -30.35
CA VAL A 552 -12.68 -5.70 -28.94
C VAL A 552 -11.23 -5.39 -28.60
N PHE A 553 -10.35 -5.20 -29.59
CA PHE A 553 -8.91 -5.10 -29.37
C PHE A 553 -8.44 -3.68 -29.02
N VAL A 554 -7.41 -3.59 -28.19
CA VAL A 554 -6.69 -2.36 -27.83
C VAL A 554 -6.00 -1.78 -29.06
N LYS A 555 -6.18 -0.47 -29.27
CA LYS A 555 -5.74 0.26 -30.46
C LYS A 555 -4.90 1.48 -30.12
N TRP A 556 -4.20 1.99 -31.12
CA TRP A 556 -3.55 3.29 -31.03
C TRP A 556 -4.57 4.44 -31.04
N PRO A 557 -4.37 5.50 -30.24
CA PRO A 557 -5.27 6.64 -30.22
C PRO A 557 -5.48 7.25 -31.60
N ASN A 558 -6.72 7.62 -31.91
CA ASN A 558 -7.12 8.24 -33.17
C ASN A 558 -6.86 7.39 -34.43
N THR A 559 -6.73 6.07 -34.29
CA THR A 559 -6.58 5.14 -35.42
C THR A 559 -7.40 3.87 -35.19
N ASN A 560 -7.54 3.05 -36.23
CA ASN A 560 -8.10 1.70 -36.12
C ASN A 560 -7.01 0.61 -35.98
N ASP A 561 -5.75 1.01 -35.85
CA ASP A 561 -4.62 0.09 -35.83
C ASP A 561 -4.46 -0.54 -34.44
N ILE A 562 -4.35 -1.87 -34.41
CA ILE A 562 -4.07 -2.63 -33.20
C ILE A 562 -2.64 -2.34 -32.73
N CYS A 563 -2.44 -2.21 -31.42
CA CYS A 563 -1.11 -2.23 -30.82
C CYS A 563 -0.61 -3.67 -30.71
N TRP A 564 -0.02 -4.17 -31.80
CA TRP A 564 0.48 -5.55 -31.87
C TRP A 564 1.58 -5.81 -30.85
N ALA A 565 1.49 -6.98 -30.21
CA ALA A 565 2.45 -7.51 -29.26
C ALA A 565 2.89 -8.93 -29.67
N LYS A 566 3.72 -9.57 -28.85
CA LYS A 566 4.06 -11.00 -28.95
C LYS A 566 3.97 -11.67 -27.57
N VAL A 567 3.42 -12.88 -27.53
CA VAL A 567 3.35 -13.77 -26.36
C VAL A 567 3.56 -15.22 -26.87
N TRP A 568 2.84 -16.22 -26.34
CA TRP A 568 3.00 -17.64 -26.64
C TRP A 568 2.60 -18.10 -28.05
N PRO A 569 1.57 -17.55 -28.72
CA PRO A 569 1.17 -18.04 -30.04
C PRO A 569 2.30 -18.07 -31.07
N ASP A 570 2.48 -19.20 -31.76
CA ASP A 570 3.47 -19.35 -32.83
C ASP A 570 2.88 -19.08 -34.22
N LEU A 571 3.70 -18.50 -35.11
CA LEU A 571 3.36 -18.25 -36.51
C LEU A 571 2.95 -19.54 -37.24
N PRO A 572 2.00 -19.49 -38.19
CA PRO A 572 1.65 -20.65 -38.99
C PRO A 572 2.81 -21.06 -39.90
N ASN A 573 2.99 -22.37 -40.06
CA ASN A 573 4.01 -22.99 -40.91
C ASN A 573 5.47 -22.68 -40.54
N VAL A 574 5.74 -22.23 -39.30
CA VAL A 574 7.11 -22.11 -38.78
C VAL A 574 7.57 -23.44 -38.18
N THR A 575 8.86 -23.76 -38.30
CA THR A 575 9.47 -24.86 -37.55
C THR A 575 10.08 -24.29 -36.28
N ILE A 576 9.64 -24.78 -35.11
CA ILE A 576 10.17 -24.35 -33.82
C ILE A 576 11.53 -25.02 -33.60
N ASP A 577 12.58 -24.21 -33.45
CA ASP A 577 13.90 -24.68 -33.01
C ASP A 577 14.01 -24.47 -31.50
N GLU A 578 13.88 -25.57 -30.75
CA GLU A 578 13.94 -25.59 -29.28
C GLU A 578 15.33 -25.23 -28.73
N ASN A 579 16.36 -25.09 -29.57
CA ASN A 579 17.69 -24.64 -29.15
C ASN A 579 17.83 -23.11 -29.12
N LEU A 580 16.85 -22.36 -29.64
CA LEU A 580 16.89 -20.90 -29.62
C LEU A 580 16.69 -20.38 -28.20
N THR A 581 17.35 -19.25 -27.91
CA THR A 581 17.02 -18.47 -26.72
C THR A 581 15.60 -17.91 -26.84
N GLU A 582 14.99 -17.57 -25.69
CA GLU A 582 13.65 -16.98 -25.66
C GLU A 582 13.57 -15.72 -26.55
N ASP A 583 14.54 -14.81 -26.46
CA ASP A 583 14.59 -13.59 -27.27
C ASP A 583 14.72 -13.87 -28.78
N GLU A 584 15.44 -14.92 -29.16
CA GLU A 584 15.54 -15.36 -30.57
C GLU A 584 14.20 -15.95 -31.04
N ALA A 585 13.59 -16.82 -30.24
CA ALA A 585 12.29 -17.42 -30.53
C ALA A 585 11.19 -16.35 -30.68
N VAL A 586 11.18 -15.33 -29.83
CA VAL A 586 10.25 -14.19 -29.91
C VAL A 586 10.33 -13.50 -31.27
N ASN A 587 11.52 -13.36 -31.85
CA ASN A 587 11.69 -12.71 -33.14
C ASN A 587 11.28 -13.61 -34.32
N VAL A 588 11.63 -14.89 -34.29
CA VAL A 588 11.50 -15.77 -35.47
C VAL A 588 10.25 -16.65 -35.49
N SER A 589 9.67 -16.99 -34.33
CA SER A 589 8.54 -17.93 -34.25
C SER A 589 7.25 -17.31 -33.74
N ARG A 590 7.30 -16.33 -32.82
CA ARG A 590 6.07 -15.83 -32.18
C ARG A 590 5.25 -14.91 -33.08
N ALA A 591 3.96 -15.19 -33.14
CA ALA A 591 2.97 -14.45 -33.90
C ALA A 591 2.67 -13.08 -33.28
N HIS A 592 2.16 -12.16 -34.10
CA HIS A 592 1.59 -10.92 -33.61
C HIS A 592 0.24 -11.20 -32.95
N VAL A 593 0.10 -10.71 -31.73
CA VAL A 593 -1.13 -10.87 -30.93
C VAL A 593 -1.76 -9.53 -30.60
N ALA A 594 -3.08 -9.54 -30.51
CA ALA A 594 -3.91 -8.41 -30.11
C ALA A 594 -4.44 -8.62 -28.69
N PHE A 595 -4.36 -7.60 -27.85
CA PHE A 595 -4.95 -7.62 -26.51
C PHE A 595 -6.39 -7.14 -26.54
N PRO A 596 -7.37 -7.91 -26.02
CA PRO A 596 -8.74 -7.46 -25.82
C PRO A 596 -8.84 -6.39 -24.72
N ASP A 597 -9.68 -5.40 -24.94
CA ASP A 597 -10.02 -4.37 -23.97
C ASP A 597 -11.20 -4.83 -23.11
N PHE A 598 -10.91 -5.47 -21.98
CA PHE A 598 -11.92 -6.07 -21.10
C PHE A 598 -12.79 -5.06 -20.33
N PHE A 599 -12.56 -3.74 -20.47
CA PHE A 599 -13.48 -2.73 -19.96
C PHE A 599 -14.76 -2.62 -20.81
N ARG A 600 -14.71 -3.02 -22.09
CA ARG A 600 -15.84 -2.91 -23.01
C ARG A 600 -16.86 -4.00 -22.76
N ASN A 601 -18.14 -3.62 -22.80
CA ASN A 601 -19.24 -4.59 -22.81
C ASN A 601 -19.17 -5.53 -24.02
N SER A 602 -18.73 -5.04 -25.19
CA SER A 602 -18.55 -5.86 -26.40
C SER A 602 -17.49 -6.95 -26.21
N THR A 603 -16.39 -6.65 -25.51
CA THR A 603 -15.35 -7.62 -25.18
C THR A 603 -15.87 -8.68 -24.22
N ALA A 604 -16.66 -8.30 -23.21
CA ALA A 604 -17.30 -9.27 -22.31
C ALA A 604 -18.25 -10.23 -23.07
N GLU A 605 -19.03 -9.72 -24.03
CA GLU A 605 -19.90 -10.55 -24.88
C GLU A 605 -19.10 -11.50 -25.78
N TRP A 606 -18.05 -11.00 -26.43
CA TRP A 606 -17.16 -11.78 -27.28
C TRP A 606 -16.45 -12.87 -26.47
N TRP A 607 -15.83 -12.53 -25.35
CA TRP A 607 -15.11 -13.46 -24.48
C TRP A 607 -16.04 -14.57 -23.96
N ALA A 608 -17.25 -14.20 -23.53
CA ALA A 608 -18.25 -15.18 -23.12
C ALA A 608 -18.68 -16.10 -24.28
N LYS A 609 -18.78 -15.58 -25.50
CA LYS A 609 -19.11 -16.38 -26.69
C LYS A 609 -18.02 -17.39 -27.01
N GLU A 610 -16.76 -16.99 -26.99
CA GLU A 610 -15.62 -17.91 -27.24
C GLU A 610 -15.57 -19.03 -26.19
N ILE A 611 -15.70 -18.69 -24.90
CA ILE A 611 -15.75 -19.67 -23.79
C ILE A 611 -16.93 -20.65 -23.96
N ILE A 612 -18.13 -20.15 -24.27
CA ILE A 612 -19.32 -20.97 -24.46
C ILE A 612 -19.15 -21.91 -25.66
N ASP A 613 -18.60 -21.42 -26.77
CA ASP A 613 -18.43 -22.21 -27.98
C ASP A 613 -17.36 -23.27 -27.80
N PHE A 614 -16.23 -22.96 -27.16
CA PHE A 614 -15.22 -23.95 -26.82
C PHE A 614 -15.79 -25.04 -25.91
N TYR A 615 -16.55 -24.66 -24.87
CA TYR A 615 -17.18 -25.62 -23.96
C TYR A 615 -18.18 -26.53 -24.66
N ASN A 616 -18.99 -26.00 -25.58
CA ASN A 616 -20.05 -26.76 -26.23
C ASN A 616 -19.55 -27.63 -27.37
N ASN A 617 -18.54 -27.16 -28.10
CA ASN A 617 -18.12 -27.77 -29.36
C ASN A 617 -16.78 -28.52 -29.27
N GLN A 618 -15.94 -28.22 -28.28
CA GLN A 618 -14.58 -28.77 -28.17
C GLN A 618 -14.40 -29.61 -26.90
N MET A 619 -14.39 -28.97 -25.71
CA MET A 619 -14.05 -29.66 -24.47
C MET A 619 -14.73 -29.05 -23.25
N LYS A 620 -15.18 -29.91 -22.33
CA LYS A 620 -15.79 -29.48 -21.07
C LYS A 620 -14.72 -29.12 -20.02
N PHE A 621 -14.97 -28.06 -19.24
CA PHE A 621 -14.16 -27.66 -18.09
C PHE A 621 -15.06 -27.25 -16.90
N ASP A 622 -14.51 -27.18 -15.69
CA ASP A 622 -15.25 -26.82 -14.47
C ASP A 622 -14.75 -25.51 -13.83
N GLY A 623 -13.58 -25.02 -14.23
CA GLY A 623 -13.02 -23.73 -13.85
C GLY A 623 -12.07 -23.19 -14.93
N LEU A 624 -11.65 -21.94 -14.79
CA LEU A 624 -10.75 -21.27 -15.73
C LEU A 624 -9.55 -20.66 -15.00
N TRP A 625 -8.37 -20.81 -15.59
CA TRP A 625 -7.15 -20.14 -15.18
C TRP A 625 -6.82 -19.08 -16.23
N ILE A 626 -6.89 -17.81 -15.86
CA ILE A 626 -6.51 -16.69 -16.73
C ILE A 626 -5.10 -16.22 -16.37
N ASP A 627 -4.18 -16.34 -17.30
CA ASP A 627 -2.76 -16.05 -17.09
C ASP A 627 -2.25 -14.96 -18.04
N MET A 628 -1.00 -14.55 -17.88
CA MET A 628 -0.32 -13.58 -18.75
C MET A 628 -1.03 -12.21 -18.84
N ASN A 629 -1.83 -11.89 -17.81
CA ASN A 629 -2.84 -10.84 -17.85
C ASN A 629 -2.48 -9.58 -17.05
N GLU A 630 -1.21 -9.26 -16.90
CA GLU A 630 -0.78 -7.96 -16.39
C GLU A 630 -1.16 -6.75 -17.26
N PRO A 631 -1.14 -6.76 -18.61
CA PRO A 631 -0.86 -7.82 -19.59
C PRO A 631 0.62 -8.00 -19.92
N SER A 632 1.08 -9.25 -19.98
CA SER A 632 2.46 -9.59 -20.33
C SER A 632 2.70 -9.50 -21.84
N SER A 633 3.86 -8.98 -22.24
CA SER A 633 4.36 -9.17 -23.61
C SER A 633 5.86 -9.45 -23.62
N PHE A 634 6.27 -10.30 -24.57
CA PHE A 634 7.69 -10.60 -24.80
C PHE A 634 8.44 -9.50 -25.56
N VAL A 635 7.73 -8.53 -26.14
CA VAL A 635 8.31 -7.32 -26.73
C VAL A 635 8.04 -6.10 -25.85
N HIS A 636 8.80 -5.02 -26.03
CA HIS A 636 8.63 -3.80 -25.23
C HIS A 636 7.71 -2.82 -25.96
N GLY A 637 6.47 -2.72 -25.50
CA GLY A 637 5.45 -1.83 -26.05
C GLY A 637 4.72 -2.42 -27.24
N THR A 638 5.42 -2.65 -28.34
CA THR A 638 4.85 -3.16 -29.59
C THR A 638 5.89 -3.95 -30.39
N VAL A 639 5.47 -4.68 -31.43
CA VAL A 639 6.35 -5.50 -32.30
C VAL A 639 7.48 -4.73 -32.99
N THR A 640 7.37 -3.41 -33.15
CA THR A 640 8.45 -2.55 -33.67
C THR A 640 9.43 -2.10 -32.58
N ASN A 641 9.16 -2.42 -31.31
CA ASN A 641 9.83 -1.92 -30.11
C ASN A 641 9.93 -0.38 -30.04
N GLN A 642 8.96 0.32 -30.67
CA GLN A 642 8.92 1.78 -30.69
C GLN A 642 7.52 2.29 -30.36
N CYS A 643 7.35 2.83 -29.15
CA CYS A 643 6.17 3.58 -28.78
C CYS A 643 6.20 5.01 -29.35
N ARG A 644 5.02 5.59 -29.61
CA ARG A 644 4.79 6.90 -30.23
C ARG A 644 4.91 8.07 -29.23
N ASN A 645 4.63 7.84 -27.94
CA ASN A 645 4.69 8.88 -26.91
C ASN A 645 5.84 8.66 -25.92
N LYS A 646 6.86 9.51 -25.97
CA LYS A 646 8.02 9.40 -25.07
C LYS A 646 7.68 9.72 -23.60
N GLU A 647 6.85 10.72 -23.34
CA GLU A 647 6.55 11.19 -21.98
C GLU A 647 5.67 10.22 -21.19
N LEU A 648 4.78 9.46 -21.83
CA LEU A 648 4.00 8.43 -21.15
C LEU A 648 4.82 7.17 -20.87
N ASN A 649 5.74 6.80 -21.78
CA ASN A 649 6.58 5.61 -21.62
C ASN A 649 7.82 5.86 -20.75
N TYR A 650 8.29 7.10 -20.70
CA TYR A 650 9.36 7.59 -19.83
C TYR A 650 8.87 8.86 -19.11
N PRO A 651 7.97 8.72 -18.12
CA PRO A 651 7.45 9.85 -17.37
C PRO A 651 8.56 10.64 -16.67
N PRO A 652 8.32 11.94 -16.37
CA PRO A 652 9.28 12.77 -15.65
C PRO A 652 9.81 12.13 -14.36
N TYR A 653 8.99 11.31 -13.70
CA TYR A 653 9.39 10.41 -12.63
C TYR A 653 9.01 8.97 -12.99
N VAL A 654 9.98 8.06 -13.01
CA VAL A 654 9.71 6.62 -13.11
C VAL A 654 9.84 6.02 -11.71
N PRO A 655 8.82 5.33 -11.17
CA PRO A 655 8.93 4.71 -9.84
C PRO A 655 10.05 3.66 -9.76
N GLU A 656 10.36 3.21 -8.55
CA GLU A 656 11.34 2.14 -8.28
C GLU A 656 10.83 0.74 -8.70
N ILE A 657 10.45 0.60 -9.97
CA ILE A 657 9.97 -0.64 -10.59
C ILE A 657 11.13 -1.40 -11.26
N THR A 658 10.94 -2.70 -11.44
CA THR A 658 11.84 -3.61 -12.16
C THR A 658 12.14 -3.06 -13.55
N LYS A 659 13.44 -2.89 -13.83
CA LYS A 659 13.96 -2.31 -15.08
C LYS A 659 13.43 -0.89 -15.35
N ARG A 660 13.31 -0.03 -14.32
CA ARG A 660 12.83 1.37 -14.46
C ARG A 660 13.51 2.18 -15.57
N THR A 661 14.77 1.88 -15.91
CA THR A 661 15.50 2.54 -17.03
C THR A 661 14.98 2.20 -18.42
N ASN A 662 14.22 1.10 -18.56
CA ASN A 662 13.66 0.64 -19.82
C ASN A 662 12.27 1.26 -20.10
N GLY A 663 11.74 2.07 -19.17
CA GLY A 663 10.42 2.68 -19.29
C GLY A 663 9.27 1.77 -18.84
N LEU A 664 8.06 2.32 -18.78
CA LEU A 664 6.89 1.61 -18.26
C LEU A 664 6.46 0.43 -19.15
N HIS A 665 6.52 0.63 -20.47
CA HIS A 665 6.19 -0.36 -21.52
C HIS A 665 7.13 -1.59 -21.60
N PHE A 666 8.15 -1.67 -20.75
CA PHE A 666 9.01 -2.85 -20.70
C PHE A 666 8.16 -4.10 -20.42
N ARG A 667 8.18 -5.06 -21.35
CA ARG A 667 7.40 -6.31 -21.30
C ARG A 667 5.88 -6.12 -21.12
N THR A 668 5.31 -5.06 -21.70
CA THR A 668 3.86 -4.84 -21.77
C THR A 668 3.52 -3.90 -22.94
N MET A 669 2.27 -3.44 -23.06
CA MET A 669 1.82 -2.53 -24.12
C MET A 669 2.39 -1.11 -23.98
N CYS A 670 2.38 -0.34 -25.07
CA CYS A 670 2.71 1.08 -25.03
C CYS A 670 1.69 1.87 -24.18
N MET A 671 2.18 2.78 -23.33
CA MET A 671 1.37 3.48 -22.32
C MET A 671 0.29 4.41 -22.92
N GLU A 672 0.48 4.86 -24.15
CA GLU A 672 -0.45 5.71 -24.88
C GLU A 672 -1.59 4.95 -25.55
N THR A 673 -1.62 3.61 -25.50
CA THR A 673 -2.70 2.84 -26.12
C THR A 673 -4.05 3.13 -25.44
N GLU A 674 -5.12 3.11 -26.23
CA GLU A 674 -6.44 3.54 -25.81
C GLU A 674 -7.31 2.34 -25.40
N GLN A 675 -7.95 2.46 -24.24
CA GLN A 675 -8.99 1.55 -23.75
C GLN A 675 -10.27 2.35 -23.48
N ILE A 676 -11.42 1.69 -23.54
CA ILE A 676 -12.74 2.31 -23.45
C ILE A 676 -13.48 1.73 -22.26
N LEU A 677 -13.80 2.59 -21.31
CA LEU A 677 -14.58 2.23 -20.13
C LEU A 677 -16.00 1.84 -20.50
N SER A 678 -16.69 1.16 -19.60
CA SER A 678 -18.08 0.71 -19.80
C SER A 678 -19.09 1.85 -19.96
N ASP A 679 -18.75 3.07 -19.55
CA ASP A 679 -19.52 4.30 -19.80
C ASP A 679 -19.23 4.96 -21.16
N GLY A 680 -18.32 4.39 -21.95
CA GLY A 680 -17.90 4.87 -23.27
C GLY A 680 -16.79 5.91 -23.25
N SER A 681 -16.29 6.31 -22.07
CA SER A 681 -15.16 7.23 -21.97
C SER A 681 -13.83 6.55 -22.31
N SER A 682 -12.96 7.31 -22.98
CA SER A 682 -11.62 6.87 -23.34
C SER A 682 -10.62 7.10 -22.20
N VAL A 683 -9.77 6.11 -21.98
CA VAL A 683 -8.66 6.12 -21.01
C VAL A 683 -7.38 5.58 -21.65
N LEU A 684 -6.24 6.02 -21.13
CA LEU A 684 -4.93 5.54 -21.59
C LEU A 684 -4.48 4.34 -20.77
N HIS A 685 -3.75 3.42 -21.41
CA HIS A 685 -3.11 2.31 -20.73
C HIS A 685 -2.19 2.76 -19.58
N TYR A 686 -1.58 3.95 -19.68
CA TYR A 686 -0.84 4.62 -18.59
C TYR A 686 -1.58 4.66 -17.25
N ASP A 687 -2.90 4.85 -17.29
CA ASP A 687 -3.76 4.99 -16.11
C ASP A 687 -4.36 3.64 -15.66
N VAL A 688 -4.73 2.79 -16.63
CA VAL A 688 -5.46 1.54 -16.38
C VAL A 688 -4.64 0.26 -16.57
N HIS A 689 -3.32 0.34 -16.77
CA HIS A 689 -2.43 -0.82 -16.91
C HIS A 689 -2.63 -1.80 -15.76
N ASN A 690 -2.54 -1.31 -14.52
CA ASN A 690 -2.70 -2.10 -13.30
C ASN A 690 -4.13 -2.65 -13.08
N LEU A 691 -5.06 -2.39 -14.00
CA LEU A 691 -6.44 -2.85 -13.96
C LEU A 691 -6.75 -3.87 -15.07
N TYR A 692 -5.80 -4.27 -15.90
CA TYR A 692 -6.07 -5.15 -17.04
C TYR A 692 -6.54 -6.56 -16.61
N GLY A 693 -5.78 -7.25 -15.75
CA GLY A 693 -6.21 -8.55 -15.22
C GLY A 693 -7.48 -8.45 -14.36
N TRP A 694 -7.64 -7.33 -13.66
CA TRP A 694 -8.87 -7.02 -12.92
C TRP A 694 -10.10 -6.92 -13.84
N SER A 695 -9.98 -6.20 -14.97
CA SER A 695 -11.10 -6.00 -15.90
C SER A 695 -11.46 -7.30 -16.64
N GLN A 696 -10.52 -8.22 -16.83
CA GLN A 696 -10.75 -9.56 -17.38
C GLN A 696 -11.45 -10.52 -16.40
N MET A 697 -11.21 -10.37 -15.09
CA MET A 697 -11.60 -11.38 -14.09
C MET A 697 -13.11 -11.57 -13.99
N LYS A 698 -13.87 -10.46 -13.90
CA LYS A 698 -15.34 -10.54 -13.80
C LYS A 698 -16.00 -11.10 -15.06
N PRO A 699 -15.70 -10.62 -16.29
CA PRO A 699 -16.23 -11.22 -17.51
C PRO A 699 -15.94 -12.72 -17.62
N THR A 700 -14.76 -13.16 -17.21
CA THR A 700 -14.39 -14.59 -17.20
C THR A 700 -15.24 -15.38 -16.20
N TYR A 701 -15.43 -14.86 -14.98
CA TYR A 701 -16.27 -15.50 -13.97
C TYR A 701 -17.73 -15.62 -14.43
N ASP A 702 -18.31 -14.52 -14.94
CA ASP A 702 -19.67 -14.50 -15.47
C ASP A 702 -19.83 -15.49 -16.64
N ALA A 703 -18.86 -15.53 -17.56
CA ALA A 703 -18.85 -16.45 -18.70
C ALA A 703 -18.78 -17.91 -18.25
N LEU A 704 -17.92 -18.24 -17.28
CA LEU A 704 -17.80 -19.58 -16.70
C LEU A 704 -19.13 -20.03 -16.07
N GLN A 705 -19.78 -19.16 -15.30
CA GLN A 705 -21.08 -19.48 -14.68
C GLN A 705 -22.17 -19.71 -15.72
N LYS A 706 -22.24 -18.84 -16.73
CA LYS A 706 -23.19 -18.96 -17.84
C LYS A 706 -22.97 -20.24 -18.65
N THR A 707 -21.71 -20.62 -18.85
CA THR A 707 -21.31 -21.79 -19.64
C THR A 707 -21.62 -23.10 -18.91
N THR A 708 -21.26 -23.18 -17.63
CA THR A 708 -21.36 -24.43 -16.86
C THR A 708 -22.68 -24.59 -16.10
N GLY A 709 -23.43 -23.50 -15.91
CA GLY A 709 -24.62 -23.47 -15.05
C GLY A 709 -24.29 -23.70 -13.56
N LYS A 710 -23.02 -23.58 -13.17
CA LYS A 710 -22.50 -23.86 -11.82
C LYS A 710 -21.70 -22.67 -11.31
N ARG A 711 -21.28 -22.74 -10.04
CA ARG A 711 -20.49 -21.69 -9.40
C ARG A 711 -19.15 -21.43 -10.11
N GLY A 712 -18.44 -22.51 -10.46
CA GLY A 712 -17.09 -22.44 -11.04
C GLY A 712 -16.06 -21.76 -10.12
N ILE A 713 -14.83 -21.67 -10.58
CA ILE A 713 -13.79 -20.82 -9.98
C ILE A 713 -12.90 -20.26 -11.09
N VAL A 714 -12.46 -19.01 -10.93
CA VAL A 714 -11.46 -18.37 -11.77
C VAL A 714 -10.19 -18.16 -10.95
N ILE A 715 -9.04 -18.46 -11.54
CA ILE A 715 -7.72 -18.22 -10.96
C ILE A 715 -7.01 -17.21 -11.86
N SER A 716 -6.61 -16.05 -11.33
CA SER A 716 -5.98 -14.97 -12.11
C SER A 716 -4.60 -14.61 -11.58
N ARG A 717 -3.67 -14.31 -12.50
CA ARG A 717 -2.33 -13.85 -12.12
C ARG A 717 -2.36 -12.42 -11.64
N SER A 718 -2.69 -11.49 -12.53
CA SER A 718 -2.77 -10.08 -12.18
C SER A 718 -4.04 -9.77 -11.39
N THR A 719 -3.90 -8.90 -10.38
CA THR A 719 -4.96 -8.57 -9.42
C THR A 719 -4.90 -7.09 -9.02
N TYR A 720 -6.05 -6.55 -8.66
CA TYR A 720 -6.24 -5.22 -8.08
C TYR A 720 -7.25 -5.34 -6.91
N PRO A 721 -7.30 -4.40 -5.93
CA PRO A 721 -8.38 -4.33 -4.96
C PRO A 721 -9.75 -4.55 -5.61
N THR A 722 -10.64 -5.28 -4.92
CA THR A 722 -11.93 -5.82 -5.40
C THR A 722 -11.88 -7.09 -6.26
N GLY A 723 -10.75 -7.43 -6.91
CA GLY A 723 -10.66 -8.61 -7.80
C GLY A 723 -11.07 -9.92 -7.13
N GLY A 724 -10.76 -10.07 -5.84
CA GLY A 724 -11.12 -11.26 -5.05
C GLY A 724 -12.60 -11.57 -4.97
N GLN A 725 -13.50 -10.67 -5.37
CA GLN A 725 -14.94 -10.95 -5.48
C GLN A 725 -15.28 -12.00 -6.54
N TRP A 726 -14.42 -12.19 -7.54
CA TRP A 726 -14.73 -13.03 -8.71
C TRP A 726 -13.74 -14.18 -8.91
N GLY A 727 -12.56 -14.14 -8.30
CA GLY A 727 -11.54 -15.15 -8.49
C GLY A 727 -10.59 -15.31 -7.30
N GLY A 728 -9.81 -16.39 -7.36
CA GLY A 728 -8.61 -16.56 -6.56
C GLY A 728 -7.35 -16.16 -7.33
N HIS A 729 -6.21 -16.42 -6.71
CA HIS A 729 -4.90 -16.03 -7.21
C HIS A 729 -3.85 -17.04 -6.74
N TRP A 730 -2.83 -17.31 -7.55
CA TRP A 730 -1.65 -18.04 -7.11
C TRP A 730 -0.45 -17.09 -7.16
N LEU A 731 0.52 -17.29 -6.26
CA LEU A 731 1.66 -16.38 -6.06
C LEU A 731 2.68 -16.38 -7.22
N GLY A 732 2.28 -16.86 -8.39
CA GLY A 732 3.06 -16.89 -9.62
C GLY A 732 4.25 -17.84 -9.62
N ASP A 733 5.15 -17.57 -10.54
CA ASP A 733 6.24 -18.43 -10.99
C ASP A 733 7.40 -18.45 -9.98
N ASN A 734 7.19 -19.15 -8.88
CA ASN A 734 8.17 -19.33 -7.80
C ASN A 734 9.31 -20.30 -8.20
N TYR A 735 10.35 -20.35 -7.37
CA TYR A 735 11.48 -21.26 -7.57
C TYR A 735 11.41 -22.46 -6.63
N ALA A 736 11.90 -23.61 -7.09
CA ALA A 736 12.12 -24.79 -6.26
C ALA A 736 13.30 -24.59 -5.29
N GLN A 737 13.10 -23.71 -4.30
CA GLN A 737 14.07 -23.32 -3.28
C GLN A 737 13.40 -23.23 -1.89
N TRP A 738 14.19 -23.43 -0.83
CA TRP A 738 13.68 -23.42 0.55
C TRP A 738 13.15 -22.07 1.01
N ASP A 739 13.70 -20.97 0.50
CA ASP A 739 13.23 -19.63 0.85
C ASP A 739 11.85 -19.35 0.23
N ASN A 740 11.59 -19.83 -1.00
CA ASN A 740 10.31 -19.67 -1.68
C ASN A 740 9.17 -20.40 -0.94
N LEU A 741 9.48 -21.52 -0.27
CA LEU A 741 8.56 -22.18 0.66
C LEU A 741 8.16 -21.24 1.82
N ASP A 742 9.11 -20.52 2.44
CA ASP A 742 8.83 -19.50 3.46
C ASP A 742 8.04 -18.32 2.88
N LYS A 743 8.40 -17.82 1.68
CA LYS A 743 7.71 -16.70 1.03
C LYS A 743 6.26 -16.99 0.68
N SER A 744 5.91 -18.24 0.40
CA SER A 744 4.51 -18.65 0.19
C SER A 744 3.60 -18.28 1.37
N ILE A 745 4.10 -18.38 2.60
CA ILE A 745 3.32 -18.10 3.81
C ILE A 745 3.07 -16.59 3.90
N ILE A 746 4.09 -15.78 3.64
CA ILE A 746 3.99 -14.32 3.64
C ILE A 746 2.99 -13.86 2.58
N GLY A 747 3.13 -14.35 1.33
CA GLY A 747 2.24 -13.97 0.23
C GLY A 747 0.77 -14.29 0.54
N MET A 748 0.45 -15.51 1.00
CA MET A 748 -0.93 -15.86 1.34
C MET A 748 -1.52 -15.04 2.49
N MET A 749 -0.71 -14.67 3.49
CA MET A 749 -1.13 -13.76 4.56
C MET A 749 -1.43 -12.37 4.02
N GLU A 750 -0.60 -11.85 3.12
CA GLU A 750 -0.81 -10.54 2.48
C GLU A 750 -2.06 -10.54 1.59
N PHE A 751 -2.26 -11.58 0.77
CA PHE A 751 -3.46 -11.71 -0.05
C PHE A 751 -4.75 -11.89 0.77
N SER A 752 -4.65 -12.50 1.96
CA SER A 752 -5.77 -12.52 2.91
C SER A 752 -6.12 -11.11 3.39
N LEU A 753 -5.14 -10.23 3.60
CA LEU A 753 -5.40 -8.81 3.85
C LEU A 753 -6.04 -8.14 2.63
N PHE A 754 -5.54 -8.44 1.41
CA PHE A 754 -5.99 -7.83 0.15
C PHE A 754 -7.40 -8.23 -0.29
N GLY A 755 -8.05 -9.17 0.43
CA GLY A 755 -9.41 -9.60 0.11
C GLY A 755 -9.47 -10.68 -0.96
N ILE A 756 -8.44 -11.52 -1.03
CA ILE A 756 -8.40 -12.69 -1.92
C ILE A 756 -8.10 -13.92 -1.04
N SER A 757 -9.14 -14.68 -0.69
CA SER A 757 -9.06 -15.78 0.27
C SER A 757 -8.59 -17.11 -0.33
N TYR A 758 -8.81 -17.31 -1.63
CA TYR A 758 -8.46 -18.53 -2.35
C TYR A 758 -7.08 -18.36 -3.01
N THR A 759 -6.02 -18.57 -2.21
CA THR A 759 -4.63 -18.37 -2.63
C THR A 759 -3.69 -19.50 -2.25
N GLY A 760 -2.53 -19.56 -2.91
CA GLY A 760 -1.48 -20.56 -2.71
C GLY A 760 -0.29 -20.33 -3.64
N ALA A 761 0.82 -21.01 -3.39
CA ALA A 761 1.98 -21.05 -4.29
C ALA A 761 2.02 -22.37 -5.05
N ASP A 762 2.80 -22.43 -6.14
CA ASP A 762 3.05 -23.67 -6.85
C ASP A 762 3.92 -24.60 -5.99
N ILE A 763 3.30 -25.69 -5.52
CA ILE A 763 3.89 -26.63 -4.58
C ILE A 763 5.06 -27.36 -5.25
N CYS A 764 6.16 -27.49 -4.51
CA CYS A 764 7.49 -27.97 -4.96
C CYS A 764 8.27 -26.96 -5.81
N GLY A 765 7.67 -25.84 -6.22
CA GLY A 765 8.32 -24.77 -6.97
C GLY A 765 8.19 -24.95 -8.47
N PHE A 766 7.87 -23.87 -9.18
CA PHE A 766 7.64 -23.86 -10.62
C PHE A 766 8.95 -23.95 -11.41
N PHE A 767 9.90 -23.04 -11.14
CA PHE A 767 11.22 -23.04 -11.79
C PHE A 767 12.20 -23.99 -11.10
N ASN A 768 13.11 -24.58 -11.89
CA ASN A 768 14.15 -25.54 -11.51
C ASN A 768 13.63 -26.93 -11.11
N ASN A 769 14.51 -27.93 -11.12
CA ASN A 769 14.18 -29.26 -10.63
C ASN A 769 14.04 -29.23 -9.09
N SER A 770 12.84 -29.43 -8.55
CA SER A 770 12.68 -29.62 -7.11
C SER A 770 13.43 -30.84 -6.61
N GLU A 771 13.95 -30.79 -5.38
CA GLU A 771 14.58 -31.91 -4.66
C GLU A 771 13.56 -32.73 -3.87
N TYR A 772 13.89 -33.99 -3.55
CA TYR A 772 12.99 -34.91 -2.83
C TYR A 772 12.56 -34.32 -1.48
N GLU A 773 13.52 -33.87 -0.66
CA GLU A 773 13.22 -33.34 0.68
C GLU A 773 12.45 -32.02 0.62
N LEU A 774 12.85 -31.11 -0.27
CA LEU A 774 12.13 -29.86 -0.50
C LEU A 774 10.67 -30.14 -0.91
N CYS A 775 10.45 -30.98 -1.91
CA CYS A 775 9.10 -31.30 -2.38
C CYS A 775 8.30 -32.03 -1.29
N ALA A 776 8.94 -32.87 -0.48
CA ALA A 776 8.27 -33.54 0.63
C ALA A 776 7.76 -32.54 1.67
N ARG A 777 8.59 -31.55 2.04
CA ARG A 777 8.19 -30.47 2.95
C ARG A 777 7.16 -29.53 2.33
N TRP A 778 7.28 -29.25 1.04
CA TRP A 778 6.31 -28.40 0.35
C TRP A 778 4.96 -29.07 0.19
N MET A 779 4.91 -30.38 -0.08
CA MET A 779 3.65 -31.13 -0.04
C MET A 779 3.01 -31.08 1.35
N GLN A 780 3.80 -31.14 2.41
CA GLN A 780 3.29 -31.01 3.78
C GLN A 780 2.70 -29.63 4.07
N LEU A 781 3.40 -28.56 3.70
CA LEU A 781 2.93 -27.18 3.89
C LEU A 781 1.75 -26.86 2.95
N GLY A 782 1.92 -27.15 1.66
CA GLY A 782 1.01 -26.85 0.58
C GLY A 782 -0.32 -27.59 0.67
N ALA A 783 -0.35 -28.75 1.34
CA ALA A 783 -1.60 -29.42 1.71
C ALA A 783 -2.52 -28.56 2.60
N PHE A 784 -2.05 -27.43 3.15
CA PHE A 784 -2.88 -26.49 3.92
C PHE A 784 -3.12 -25.14 3.23
N TYR A 785 -2.66 -24.97 1.99
CA TYR A 785 -3.02 -23.78 1.19
C TYR A 785 -4.51 -23.82 0.80
N PRO A 786 -5.24 -22.71 0.81
CA PRO A 786 -6.59 -22.65 0.25
C PRO A 786 -6.65 -23.15 -1.19
N TYR A 787 -5.74 -22.65 -2.04
CA TYR A 787 -5.45 -23.16 -3.37
C TYR A 787 -4.23 -24.07 -3.33
N SER A 788 -4.45 -25.39 -3.34
CA SER A 788 -3.39 -26.39 -3.17
C SER A 788 -3.07 -27.07 -4.49
N ARG A 789 -2.21 -26.44 -5.29
CA ARG A 789 -1.78 -26.93 -6.61
C ARG A 789 -0.28 -27.24 -6.63
N ASN A 790 0.09 -28.42 -7.10
CA ASN A 790 1.46 -28.70 -7.55
C ASN A 790 1.53 -28.40 -9.06
N HIS A 791 2.44 -27.50 -9.41
CA HIS A 791 2.66 -27.02 -10.76
C HIS A 791 4.16 -26.86 -11.01
N ASN A 792 4.56 -26.95 -12.28
CA ASN A 792 5.96 -27.10 -12.68
C ASN A 792 6.15 -26.58 -14.10
N ILE A 793 7.33 -26.04 -14.38
CA ILE A 793 7.70 -25.59 -15.73
C ILE A 793 8.04 -26.75 -16.67
N ALA A 794 8.03 -26.48 -17.98
CA ALA A 794 8.55 -27.37 -19.00
C ALA A 794 10.05 -27.66 -18.82
N PHE A 795 10.52 -28.77 -19.41
CA PHE A 795 11.94 -29.20 -19.42
C PHE A 795 12.58 -29.51 -18.05
N THR A 796 11.81 -29.50 -16.96
CA THR A 796 12.22 -30.05 -15.66
C THR A 796 11.68 -31.47 -15.47
N ARG A 797 12.24 -32.21 -14.50
CA ARG A 797 11.71 -33.51 -14.08
C ARG A 797 10.27 -33.35 -13.58
N ARG A 798 9.43 -34.36 -13.80
CA ARG A 798 8.12 -34.42 -13.14
C ARG A 798 8.30 -34.44 -11.62
N GLN A 799 7.41 -33.75 -10.92
CA GLN A 799 7.46 -33.56 -9.47
C GLN A 799 6.11 -33.81 -8.78
N ASP A 800 5.17 -34.40 -9.52
CA ASP A 800 3.89 -34.84 -8.95
C ASP A 800 4.12 -35.96 -7.91
N PRO A 801 3.22 -36.13 -6.93
CA PRO A 801 3.48 -37.01 -5.80
C PRO A 801 3.82 -38.47 -6.15
N ALA A 802 3.20 -39.00 -7.21
CA ALA A 802 3.40 -40.38 -7.65
C ALA A 802 4.70 -40.58 -8.45
N SER A 803 5.41 -39.51 -8.81
CA SER A 803 6.62 -39.58 -9.63
C SER A 803 7.92 -39.82 -8.88
N TRP A 804 7.85 -39.87 -7.55
CA TRP A 804 9.01 -40.05 -6.69
C TRP A 804 9.23 -41.54 -6.36
N ASN A 805 8.95 -41.95 -5.13
CA ASN A 805 8.97 -43.35 -4.71
C ASN A 805 7.73 -43.65 -3.84
N GLU A 806 7.56 -44.90 -3.43
CA GLU A 806 6.44 -45.35 -2.62
C GLU A 806 6.36 -44.59 -1.27
N THR A 807 7.50 -44.32 -0.64
CA THR A 807 7.57 -43.56 0.62
C THR A 807 7.04 -42.13 0.47
N PHE A 808 7.39 -41.44 -0.62
CA PHE A 808 6.88 -40.10 -0.91
C PHE A 808 5.37 -40.13 -1.20
N SER A 809 4.92 -41.13 -1.95
CA SER A 809 3.52 -41.34 -2.29
C SER A 809 2.67 -41.57 -1.04
N GLU A 810 3.15 -42.43 -0.12
CA GLU A 810 2.50 -42.71 1.16
C GLU A 810 2.45 -41.47 2.06
N MET A 811 3.55 -40.71 2.15
CA MET A 811 3.58 -39.45 2.90
C MET A 811 2.58 -38.43 2.33
N SER A 812 2.55 -38.27 1.00
CA SER A 812 1.65 -37.34 0.30
C SER A 812 0.19 -37.74 0.50
N LYS A 813 -0.11 -39.04 0.38
CA LYS A 813 -1.43 -39.61 0.69
C LYS A 813 -1.84 -39.29 2.13
N ASN A 814 -0.95 -39.49 3.10
CA ASN A 814 -1.26 -39.26 4.51
C ASN A 814 -1.58 -37.79 4.80
N ILE A 815 -0.76 -36.85 4.32
CA ILE A 815 -1.00 -35.43 4.60
C ILE A 815 -2.20 -34.88 3.84
N LEU A 816 -2.44 -35.35 2.60
CA LEU A 816 -3.63 -34.96 1.86
C LEU A 816 -4.89 -35.57 2.47
N ASN A 817 -4.88 -36.80 3.00
CA ASN A 817 -6.03 -37.32 3.75
C ASN A 817 -6.38 -36.46 4.98
N ILE A 818 -5.39 -35.87 5.66
CA ILE A 818 -5.63 -34.89 6.73
C ILE A 818 -6.31 -33.65 6.17
N ARG A 819 -5.81 -33.08 5.07
CA ARG A 819 -6.48 -31.97 4.36
C ARG A 819 -7.92 -32.30 4.03
N TYR A 820 -8.16 -33.47 3.41
CA TYR A 820 -9.50 -33.90 2.98
C TYR A 820 -10.46 -34.08 4.16
N THR A 821 -9.94 -34.50 5.32
CA THR A 821 -10.70 -34.54 6.59
C THR A 821 -11.11 -33.15 7.07
N LEU A 822 -10.27 -32.13 6.83
CA LEU A 822 -10.51 -30.74 7.23
C LEU A 822 -11.31 -29.92 6.22
N LEU A 823 -11.67 -30.46 5.05
CA LEU A 823 -12.41 -29.72 4.03
C LEU A 823 -13.74 -29.12 4.53
N PRO A 824 -14.55 -29.78 5.38
CA PRO A 824 -15.73 -29.13 5.97
C PRO A 824 -15.39 -27.87 6.79
N TYR A 825 -14.26 -27.89 7.51
CA TYR A 825 -13.77 -26.72 8.24
C TYR A 825 -13.29 -25.62 7.28
N PHE A 826 -12.44 -25.95 6.29
CA PHE A 826 -11.98 -24.99 5.29
C PHE A 826 -13.14 -24.36 4.51
N TYR A 827 -14.13 -25.16 4.14
CA TYR A 827 -15.31 -24.67 3.41
C TYR A 827 -16.20 -23.78 4.29
N THR A 828 -16.28 -24.07 5.60
CA THR A 828 -16.95 -23.18 6.56
C THR A 828 -16.20 -21.86 6.69
N GLN A 829 -14.86 -21.88 6.79
CA GLN A 829 -14.07 -20.66 6.80
C GLN A 829 -14.27 -19.85 5.52
N MET A 830 -14.27 -20.48 4.35
CA MET A 830 -14.56 -19.82 3.08
C MET A 830 -15.95 -19.18 3.06
N HIS A 831 -16.96 -19.86 3.58
CA HIS A 831 -18.31 -19.31 3.74
C HIS A 831 -18.30 -18.07 4.64
N GLU A 832 -17.68 -18.16 5.82
CA GLU A 832 -17.63 -17.05 6.77
C GLU A 832 -16.95 -15.82 6.16
N ILE A 833 -15.85 -16.00 5.44
CA ILE A 833 -15.13 -14.90 4.80
C ILE A 833 -15.90 -14.33 3.61
N HIS A 834 -16.56 -15.16 2.81
CA HIS A 834 -17.47 -14.68 1.76
C HIS A 834 -18.64 -13.88 2.35
N ALA A 835 -19.23 -14.36 3.45
CA ALA A 835 -20.39 -13.77 4.08
C ALA A 835 -20.06 -12.51 4.87
N HIS A 836 -18.87 -12.41 5.48
CA HIS A 836 -18.56 -11.37 6.46
C HIS A 836 -17.21 -10.67 6.27
N GLY A 837 -16.40 -11.07 5.29
CA GLY A 837 -15.01 -10.63 5.13
C GLY A 837 -14.09 -11.21 6.20
N GLY A 838 -12.81 -10.84 6.14
CA GLY A 838 -11.77 -11.31 7.06
C GLY A 838 -10.81 -12.30 6.39
N THR A 839 -10.09 -13.06 7.21
CA THR A 839 -8.95 -13.88 6.75
C THR A 839 -9.23 -15.39 6.89
N VAL A 840 -8.88 -16.15 5.84
CA VAL A 840 -8.81 -17.63 5.88
C VAL A 840 -7.44 -18.07 6.34
N ILE A 841 -6.39 -17.68 5.58
CA ILE A 841 -5.02 -17.77 6.07
C ILE A 841 -4.81 -16.58 7.01
N ARG A 842 -4.89 -16.88 8.30
CA ARG A 842 -4.91 -15.88 9.35
C ARG A 842 -3.53 -15.75 9.99
N PRO A 843 -2.89 -14.57 9.93
CA PRO A 843 -1.68 -14.32 10.71
C PRO A 843 -1.99 -14.46 12.20
N LEU A 844 -1.07 -15.04 12.97
CA LEU A 844 -1.27 -15.21 14.42
C LEU A 844 -1.55 -13.90 15.16
N LEU A 845 -1.06 -12.76 14.66
CA LEU A 845 -1.32 -11.44 15.28
C LEU A 845 -2.78 -10.96 15.18
N HIS A 846 -3.62 -11.64 14.39
CA HIS A 846 -5.05 -11.32 14.28
C HIS A 846 -5.89 -11.93 15.42
N GLU A 847 -5.33 -12.89 16.16
CA GLU A 847 -5.93 -13.59 17.31
C GLU A 847 -5.19 -13.24 18.60
#